data_AF-A0A3C0AD35-F1
#
_entry.id   AF-A0A3C0AD35-F1
#
_cell.length_a   1.000
_cell.length_b   1.000
_cell.length_c   1.000
_cell.angle_alpha   90.00
_cell.angle_beta   90.00
_cell.angle_gamma   90.00
#
_symmetry.space_group_name_H-M   'P 1'
#
loop_
_entity.id
_entity.type
_entity.pdbx_description
1 polymer ?
#
loop_
_entity_poly.entity_id
_entity_poly.type
_entity_poly.pdbx_seq_one_letter_code
_entity_poly.pdbx_strand_id
1 'polypeptide(L)'
;MLAGGVILLILLLWWGINALVSSGDGPQQGPATNPFATAEQNRQENLQNEVDQPANAAAVDQPAEETSQSEIAVTEVKSEADASKQKTGSAESWKNMPGRGQEKEHLPEWGAGFSALSGPDAGKRISHLPVFKVVRGNAESDGVWGSLDSALNEVNSRGAVIRLYGPGPFLLNSHRLRDITQLIIMADSDQQPTIMMQAKNKDAKQSEVNLLSFSSGLLRFQGVHLLCDVSGLSGSGVCNVLNLDQSDLTFQDCSFTLAGTTDRVLRLVNSTGAPRTTTGRAAGESRIFLENSVIMGQNLEAVRVDQLYVDVLLSNCFLSSRGAPCLEFGSLDKAMSPGLVLQERKIPRTARIFSSTLLSDQTIFALTGPQEEKKSGKSDQEILASGETDLIVINSVLIGSRKNKQAAMLTLHDWPQDKLRNQSASRFDEINVKLENALLWGWPSYLRSTEQGDPQKVFQIDSHRTWQQSWGNHVAADMFQSELPAELEELLTPAFIKPLLDFSKQKNVYAVSADGVIAGCDPARLASLSESQQRRIKAVLEQPDIDQGIQSQFAKAKTETFDMSKGNLSEFLNSPAISGPTRVNLSGQGICYMTPVTLENKQIQLVFQNESAESPQVVELKLLPSSAKTRSKSGIEAFFSLKNSTLEVSGGAFRVSPERKGVVPRHFVSCQNSRLALDQCILAALLLNDNRFQSAISIEPGSSEKSNQILIDHSFLTVSGSILQSASTQLELEVRNSLLLSQQDIFALPAKPGDSAGIHVSLRQSTFAPQGSVFAISEETGNSSSAGQAAVQIIAEESLFLPAPSSSATRSDFSKTASLISASKSSTPRQGIEWWGNSNGYMVERFNVIDRAGGSSPGAEKEFSAEMASLFGEEADLHELSSRGGVIFQEQKLPPLVKLQPTHFQLLPTCKAATWSDMQQPLGADPVVLQKIIEGRQNQEKSGRIKRAF
;
A
#
# COMPACT_ATOMS: atom_id res chain seq x y z
N MET A 1 -17.57 4.97 -63.36
CA MET A 1 -18.13 4.29 -62.17
C MET A 1 -18.20 2.78 -62.40
N LEU A 2 -17.05 2.11 -62.49
CA LEU A 2 -16.99 0.64 -62.65
C LEU A 2 -15.78 0.01 -61.91
N ALA A 3 -14.76 0.79 -61.53
CA ALA A 3 -13.64 0.32 -60.71
C ALA A 3 -13.94 0.26 -59.20
N GLY A 4 -14.83 1.12 -58.68
CA GLY A 4 -15.20 1.12 -57.25
C GLY A 4 -16.04 -0.08 -56.82
N GLY A 5 -16.86 -0.63 -57.74
CA GLY A 5 -17.69 -1.80 -57.46
C GLY A 5 -16.89 -3.10 -57.37
N VAL A 6 -15.80 -3.22 -58.13
CA VAL A 6 -14.94 -4.42 -58.12
C VAL A 6 -14.09 -4.48 -56.85
N ILE A 7 -13.62 -3.34 -56.35
CA ILE A 7 -12.85 -3.29 -55.09
C ILE A 7 -13.75 -3.59 -53.89
N LEU A 8 -15.01 -3.12 -53.89
CA LEU A 8 -15.99 -3.46 -52.85
C LEU A 8 -16.34 -4.96 -52.87
N LEU A 9 -16.43 -5.56 -54.06
CA LEU A 9 -16.71 -7.00 -54.21
C LEU A 9 -15.53 -7.86 -53.72
N ILE A 10 -14.29 -7.43 -53.98
CA ILE A 10 -13.07 -8.12 -53.48
C ILE A 10 -12.96 -8.01 -51.96
N LEU A 11 -13.27 -6.84 -51.39
CA LEU A 11 -13.30 -6.66 -49.93
C LEU A 11 -14.40 -7.49 -49.26
N LEU A 12 -15.59 -7.60 -49.87
CA LEU A 12 -16.67 -8.44 -49.35
C LEU A 12 -16.40 -9.94 -49.51
N LEU A 13 -15.71 -10.36 -50.58
CA LEU A 13 -15.23 -11.74 -50.74
C LEU A 13 -14.12 -12.08 -49.74
N TRP A 14 -13.21 -11.14 -49.47
CA TRP A 14 -12.14 -11.35 -48.47
C TRP A 14 -12.69 -11.39 -47.04
N TRP A 15 -13.70 -10.57 -46.72
CA TRP A 15 -14.44 -10.65 -45.46
C TRP A 15 -15.26 -11.94 -45.34
N GLY A 16 -15.89 -12.40 -46.43
CA GLY A 16 -16.65 -13.65 -46.46
C GLY A 16 -15.79 -14.90 -46.29
N ILE A 17 -14.56 -14.91 -46.83
CA ILE A 17 -13.62 -16.04 -46.67
C ILE A 17 -13.04 -16.08 -45.25
N ASN A 18 -12.76 -14.93 -44.64
CA ASN A 18 -12.29 -14.88 -43.24
C ASN A 18 -13.39 -15.13 -42.20
N ALA A 19 -14.66 -14.87 -42.53
CA ALA A 19 -15.78 -15.16 -41.63
C ALA A 19 -16.23 -16.64 -41.65
N LEU A 20 -15.70 -17.47 -42.57
CA LEU A 20 -16.06 -18.88 -42.75
C LEU A 20 -15.01 -19.90 -42.24
N VAL A 21 -13.97 -19.45 -41.53
CA VAL A 21 -12.97 -20.33 -40.87
C VAL A 21 -13.14 -20.40 -39.34
N SER A 22 -14.12 -19.72 -38.76
CA SER A 22 -14.39 -19.80 -37.32
C SER A 22 -15.89 -19.90 -36.99
N SER A 23 -16.56 -20.93 -37.47
CA SER A 23 -17.83 -21.39 -36.86
C SER A 23 -18.19 -22.78 -37.38
N GLY A 24 -18.13 -23.78 -36.50
CA GLY A 24 -18.58 -25.12 -36.83
C GLY A 24 -18.02 -26.21 -35.92
N ASP A 25 -18.28 -26.11 -34.61
CA ASP A 25 -18.74 -27.27 -33.85
C ASP A 25 -19.58 -26.79 -32.66
N GLY A 26 -20.81 -27.30 -32.60
CA GLY A 26 -21.74 -27.08 -31.48
C GLY A 26 -21.22 -27.72 -30.19
N PRO A 27 -21.96 -27.58 -29.08
CA PRO A 27 -21.46 -28.02 -27.78
C PRO A 27 -21.33 -29.54 -27.76
N GLN A 28 -20.10 -30.04 -27.93
CA GLN A 28 -19.75 -31.35 -27.44
C GLN A 28 -19.90 -31.32 -25.92
N GLN A 29 -20.91 -32.04 -25.43
CA GLN A 29 -20.97 -32.47 -24.05
C GLN A 29 -19.66 -33.21 -23.75
N GLY A 30 -18.76 -32.55 -23.01
CA GLY A 30 -17.68 -33.24 -22.33
C GLY A 30 -18.27 -34.33 -21.43
N PRO A 31 -17.50 -35.40 -21.12
CA PRO A 31 -18.01 -36.52 -20.35
C PRO A 31 -18.62 -35.99 -19.05
N ALA A 32 -19.89 -36.32 -18.83
CA ALA A 32 -20.67 -35.83 -17.70
C ALA A 32 -19.95 -36.19 -16.39
N THR A 33 -19.29 -35.22 -15.78
CA THR A 33 -18.79 -35.36 -14.42
C THR A 33 -19.99 -35.30 -13.49
N ASN A 34 -20.19 -36.36 -12.72
CA ASN A 34 -21.26 -36.40 -11.72
C ASN A 34 -20.98 -35.30 -10.68
N PRO A 35 -21.84 -34.28 -10.53
CA PRO A 35 -21.60 -33.15 -9.63
C PRO A 35 -21.71 -33.54 -8.14
N PHE A 36 -22.00 -34.81 -7.84
CA PHE A 36 -22.08 -35.36 -6.49
C PHE A 36 -20.97 -36.39 -6.18
N ALA A 37 -20.01 -36.61 -7.09
CA ALA A 37 -18.86 -37.49 -6.86
C ALA A 37 -17.66 -36.72 -6.29
N THR A 38 -16.87 -37.35 -5.43
CA THR A 38 -15.63 -36.74 -4.90
C THR A 38 -14.56 -36.60 -5.99
N ALA A 39 -13.62 -35.67 -5.81
CA ALA A 39 -12.56 -35.40 -6.79
C ALA A 39 -11.70 -36.62 -7.13
N GLU A 40 -11.62 -37.61 -6.24
CA GLU A 40 -10.91 -38.87 -6.44
C GLU A 40 -11.69 -39.85 -7.34
N GLN A 41 -13.02 -39.87 -7.29
CA GLN A 41 -13.86 -40.73 -8.13
C GLN A 41 -13.82 -40.29 -9.61
N ASN A 42 -13.89 -39.00 -9.88
CA ASN A 42 -13.76 -38.47 -11.24
C ASN A 42 -12.35 -38.64 -11.84
N ARG A 43 -11.32 -38.87 -10.99
CA ARG A 43 -9.94 -39.08 -11.43
C ARG A 43 -9.66 -40.56 -11.77
N GLN A 44 -10.39 -41.49 -11.18
CA GLN A 44 -10.25 -42.93 -11.48
C GLN A 44 -10.96 -43.37 -12.76
N GLU A 45 -12.11 -42.77 -13.12
CA GLU A 45 -12.79 -43.07 -14.39
C GLU A 45 -12.01 -42.56 -15.62
N ASN A 46 -11.24 -41.47 -15.49
CA ASN A 46 -10.41 -40.94 -16.58
C ASN A 46 -9.10 -41.71 -16.81
N LEU A 47 -8.68 -42.57 -15.86
CA LEU A 47 -7.47 -43.39 -16.00
C LEU A 47 -7.74 -44.79 -16.55
N GLN A 48 -9.01 -45.18 -16.73
CA GLN A 48 -9.39 -46.50 -17.25
C GLN A 48 -9.66 -46.54 -18.76
N ASN A 49 -9.67 -45.39 -19.46
CA ASN A 49 -10.03 -45.32 -20.89
C ASN A 49 -8.83 -45.15 -21.86
N GLU A 50 -7.58 -45.34 -21.39
CA GLU A 50 -6.38 -45.11 -22.22
C GLU A 50 -5.52 -46.37 -22.42
N VAL A 51 -6.13 -47.56 -22.51
CA VAL A 51 -5.45 -48.80 -22.95
C VAL A 51 -6.43 -49.70 -23.70
N ASP A 52 -6.42 -49.67 -25.04
CA ASP A 52 -6.68 -50.82 -25.95
C ASP A 52 -6.56 -50.43 -27.45
N GLN A 53 -5.35 -50.64 -28.02
CA GLN A 53 -4.93 -51.21 -29.34
C GLN A 53 -5.71 -51.00 -30.68
N PRO A 54 -5.17 -51.33 -31.90
CA PRO A 54 -3.81 -51.78 -32.31
C PRO A 54 -3.24 -51.15 -33.63
N ALA A 55 -2.05 -51.63 -34.04
CA ALA A 55 -1.22 -51.28 -35.20
C ALA A 55 -1.42 -52.16 -36.48
N ASN A 56 -0.98 -51.63 -37.64
CA ASN A 56 -0.40 -52.25 -38.87
C ASN A 56 -0.83 -51.47 -40.15
N ALA A 57 -0.14 -51.37 -41.29
CA ALA A 57 1.25 -51.52 -41.77
C ALA A 57 1.23 -51.23 -43.31
N ALA A 58 2.29 -50.60 -43.86
CA ALA A 58 2.79 -50.62 -45.26
C ALA A 58 1.87 -50.06 -46.41
N ALA A 59 2.31 -49.52 -47.56
CA ALA A 59 3.59 -49.56 -48.29
C ALA A 59 3.63 -48.53 -49.47
N VAL A 60 4.85 -48.16 -49.92
CA VAL A 60 5.31 -47.91 -51.34
C VAL A 60 4.80 -46.60 -52.03
N ASP A 61 5.59 -45.71 -52.67
CA ASP A 61 6.75 -45.81 -53.59
C ASP A 61 7.58 -44.49 -53.63
N GLN A 62 8.88 -44.59 -53.91
CA GLN A 62 9.84 -43.51 -54.28
C GLN A 62 9.89 -43.35 -55.83
N PRO A 63 10.86 -42.68 -56.52
CA PRO A 63 11.86 -41.61 -56.19
C PRO A 63 11.95 -40.47 -57.26
N ALA A 64 12.82 -39.47 -57.02
CA ALA A 64 13.89 -39.00 -57.93
C ALA A 64 14.57 -37.77 -57.30
N GLU A 65 15.78 -37.90 -56.73
CA GLU A 65 17.10 -37.59 -57.35
C GLU A 65 17.47 -36.10 -57.16
N GLU A 66 18.67 -35.65 -56.75
CA GLU A 66 20.04 -36.17 -56.60
C GLU A 66 20.77 -35.20 -55.63
N THR A 67 21.43 -35.64 -54.56
CA THR A 67 22.91 -35.83 -54.39
C THR A 67 23.77 -34.60 -54.75
N SER A 68 24.76 -34.16 -53.97
CA SER A 68 25.91 -34.91 -53.45
C SER A 68 26.59 -34.09 -52.33
N GLN A 69 26.79 -34.65 -51.13
CA GLN A 69 28.02 -35.29 -50.62
C GLN A 69 29.15 -34.30 -50.27
N SER A 70 30.02 -34.46 -49.28
CA SER A 70 30.25 -35.34 -48.11
C SER A 70 31.77 -35.19 -47.87
N GLU A 71 32.25 -35.11 -46.64
CA GLU A 71 33.28 -36.04 -46.16
C GLU A 71 33.59 -35.83 -44.68
N ILE A 72 33.52 -36.94 -43.95
CA ILE A 72 34.09 -37.14 -42.63
C ILE A 72 35.29 -38.07 -42.85
N ALA A 73 36.46 -37.71 -42.32
CA ALA A 73 37.55 -38.66 -42.11
C ALA A 73 37.99 -38.59 -40.64
N VAL A 74 37.93 -39.74 -39.98
CA VAL A 74 38.48 -40.01 -38.65
C VAL A 74 39.90 -40.54 -38.82
N THR A 75 40.85 -40.06 -38.01
CA THR A 75 42.12 -40.76 -37.80
C THR A 75 42.59 -40.55 -36.36
N GLU A 76 42.98 -41.65 -35.71
CA GLU A 76 43.38 -41.75 -34.31
C GLU A 76 44.86 -41.40 -34.07
N VAL A 77 45.09 -40.68 -32.94
CA VAL A 77 46.18 -40.82 -31.94
C VAL A 77 47.63 -40.41 -32.31
N LYS A 78 48.18 -39.33 -31.70
CA LYS A 78 49.02 -39.32 -30.46
C LYS A 78 49.68 -37.94 -30.16
N SER A 79 49.62 -37.55 -28.88
CA SER A 79 50.61 -36.79 -28.07
C SER A 79 51.18 -35.45 -28.55
N GLU A 80 50.89 -34.38 -27.79
CA GLU A 80 51.80 -33.43 -27.12
C GLU A 80 51.17 -32.03 -26.99
N ALA A 81 51.45 -31.42 -25.85
CA ALA A 81 50.81 -30.23 -25.32
C ALA A 81 51.06 -28.99 -26.18
N ASP A 82 50.03 -28.16 -26.36
CA ASP A 82 50.25 -26.71 -26.30
C ASP A 82 48.97 -25.92 -26.00
N ALA A 83 49.19 -24.80 -25.33
CA ALA A 83 48.18 -23.89 -24.82
C ALA A 83 47.41 -23.14 -25.92
N SER A 84 46.25 -22.59 -25.53
CA SER A 84 45.37 -21.64 -26.22
C SER A 84 44.09 -22.20 -26.86
N LYS A 85 43.01 -21.42 -26.66
CA LYS A 85 41.61 -21.55 -27.15
C LYS A 85 40.61 -22.21 -26.19
N GLN A 86 40.28 -21.46 -25.14
CA GLN A 86 38.98 -21.57 -24.48
C GLN A 86 37.91 -21.02 -25.44
N LYS A 87 37.09 -21.93 -26.00
CA LYS A 87 35.95 -21.63 -26.87
C LYS A 87 34.82 -20.99 -26.05
N THR A 88 34.48 -19.76 -26.42
CA THR A 88 33.11 -19.26 -26.67
C THR A 88 31.97 -20.10 -26.06
N GLY A 89 31.58 -19.72 -24.84
CA GLY A 89 30.36 -20.18 -24.17
C GLY A 89 29.61 -19.03 -23.50
N SER A 90 29.64 -17.82 -24.07
CA SER A 90 29.08 -16.60 -23.46
C SER A 90 27.95 -15.94 -24.25
N ALA A 91 27.52 -16.47 -25.40
CA ALA A 91 26.55 -15.79 -26.26
C ALA A 91 25.07 -15.97 -25.84
N GLU A 92 24.74 -16.92 -24.95
CA GLU A 92 23.33 -17.20 -24.58
C GLU A 92 22.86 -16.56 -23.26
N SER A 93 23.75 -15.99 -22.42
CA SER A 93 23.36 -15.45 -21.10
C SER A 93 22.90 -13.97 -21.10
N TRP A 94 22.78 -13.33 -22.27
CA TRP A 94 22.69 -11.87 -22.39
C TRP A 94 21.29 -11.34 -22.75
N LYS A 95 20.29 -12.22 -22.84
CA LYS A 95 18.91 -11.82 -23.21
C LYS A 95 18.11 -11.16 -22.08
N ASN A 96 18.53 -11.31 -20.81
CA ASN A 96 17.75 -10.85 -19.64
C ASN A 96 18.45 -9.77 -18.79
N MET A 97 19.44 -9.04 -19.33
CA MET A 97 20.18 -8.01 -18.58
C MET A 97 19.52 -6.62 -18.64
N PRO A 98 19.69 -5.76 -17.61
CA PRO A 98 19.14 -4.40 -17.53
C PRO A 98 19.85 -3.37 -18.44
N GLY A 99 20.71 -3.83 -19.36
CA GLY A 99 21.33 -3.01 -20.40
C GLY A 99 20.73 -3.31 -21.78
N ARG A 100 20.21 -2.27 -22.44
CA ARG A 100 19.68 -2.30 -23.80
C ARG A 100 20.78 -1.83 -24.78
N GLY A 101 21.06 -2.63 -25.82
CA GLY A 101 22.06 -2.29 -26.84
C GLY A 101 23.46 -2.05 -26.27
N GLN A 102 24.08 -0.92 -26.65
CA GLN A 102 25.41 -0.44 -26.24
C GLN A 102 25.64 -0.36 -24.72
N GLU A 103 24.57 -0.27 -23.91
CA GLU A 103 24.67 -0.28 -22.44
C GLU A 103 25.36 -1.55 -21.92
N LYS A 104 25.24 -2.67 -22.65
CA LYS A 104 25.83 -3.96 -22.28
C LYS A 104 27.36 -3.93 -22.21
N GLU A 105 28.01 -3.07 -22.99
CA GLU A 105 29.47 -2.89 -22.97
C GLU A 105 29.96 -2.19 -21.69
N HIS A 106 29.05 -1.48 -21.01
CA HIS A 106 29.34 -0.66 -19.83
C HIS A 106 28.75 -1.21 -18.54
N LEU A 107 28.06 -2.36 -18.60
CA LEU A 107 27.54 -3.03 -17.41
C LEU A 107 28.70 -3.43 -16.50
N PRO A 108 28.62 -3.16 -15.19
CA PRO A 108 29.60 -3.67 -14.24
C PRO A 108 29.50 -5.19 -14.15
N GLU A 109 30.60 -5.87 -13.77
CA GLU A 109 30.62 -7.34 -13.61
C GLU A 109 29.51 -7.85 -12.68
N TRP A 110 29.16 -7.05 -11.67
CA TRP A 110 28.09 -7.37 -10.72
C TRP A 110 26.67 -7.12 -11.26
N GLY A 111 26.51 -6.37 -12.35
CA GLY A 111 25.22 -6.01 -12.95
C GLY A 111 24.42 -7.20 -13.49
N ALA A 112 25.11 -8.30 -13.83
CA ALA A 112 24.50 -9.56 -14.26
C ALA A 112 23.67 -10.27 -13.16
N GLY A 113 23.98 -10.01 -11.88
CA GLY A 113 23.40 -10.73 -10.74
C GLY A 113 22.07 -10.17 -10.24
N PHE A 114 21.76 -8.90 -10.52
CA PHE A 114 20.62 -8.19 -9.91
C PHE A 114 19.28 -8.43 -10.64
N SER A 115 19.30 -8.69 -11.94
CA SER A 115 18.12 -8.99 -12.77
C SER A 115 17.61 -10.43 -12.55
N ALA A 116 18.48 -11.35 -12.14
CA ALA A 116 18.08 -12.70 -11.73
C ALA A 116 17.33 -12.73 -10.36
N LEU A 117 17.14 -11.57 -9.74
CA LEU A 117 16.44 -11.38 -8.47
C LEU A 117 15.10 -10.62 -8.64
N SER A 118 14.74 -10.24 -9.86
CA SER A 118 13.44 -9.67 -10.23
C SER A 118 12.68 -10.68 -11.10
N GLY A 119 11.57 -11.20 -10.57
CA GLY A 119 10.74 -12.23 -11.20
C GLY A 119 10.16 -13.23 -10.19
N PRO A 120 9.21 -14.09 -10.59
CA PRO A 120 8.56 -15.08 -9.72
C PRO A 120 9.52 -16.07 -9.05
N ASP A 121 10.74 -16.20 -9.58
CA ASP A 121 11.81 -17.04 -9.02
C ASP A 121 12.73 -16.33 -8.01
N ALA A 122 12.55 -15.03 -7.75
CA ALA A 122 13.33 -14.27 -6.76
C ALA A 122 13.28 -14.91 -5.36
N GLY A 123 12.16 -15.55 -5.01
CA GLY A 123 11.98 -16.30 -3.77
C GLY A 123 12.86 -17.55 -3.62
N LYS A 124 13.34 -18.15 -4.72
CA LYS A 124 14.09 -19.42 -4.68
C LYS A 124 15.55 -19.25 -4.21
N ARG A 125 16.16 -18.06 -4.34
CA ARG A 125 17.51 -17.74 -3.83
C ARG A 125 17.51 -17.17 -2.40
N ILE A 126 16.33 -16.84 -1.87
CA ILE A 126 16.11 -16.25 -0.53
C ILE A 126 16.03 -17.32 0.57
N SER A 127 16.10 -18.61 0.22
CA SER A 127 15.81 -19.78 1.06
C SER A 127 16.59 -19.94 2.38
N HIS A 128 17.52 -19.04 2.70
CA HIS A 128 18.33 -19.05 3.93
C HIS A 128 18.02 -17.90 4.91
N LEU A 129 17.24 -16.89 4.49
CA LEU A 129 16.83 -15.77 5.36
C LEU A 129 15.43 -16.02 5.95
N PRO A 130 15.20 -15.65 7.23
CA PRO A 130 13.86 -15.66 7.78
C PRO A 130 12.95 -14.66 7.04
N VAL A 131 11.70 -15.06 6.81
CA VAL A 131 10.68 -14.21 6.17
C VAL A 131 9.73 -13.68 7.23
N PHE A 132 9.66 -12.36 7.35
CA PHE A 132 8.76 -11.66 8.25
C PHE A 132 7.58 -11.09 7.46
N LYS A 133 6.35 -11.50 7.79
CA LYS A 133 5.14 -10.98 7.15
C LYS A 133 4.62 -9.78 7.93
N VAL A 134 4.39 -8.65 7.28
CA VAL A 134 3.89 -7.44 7.93
C VAL A 134 2.53 -7.07 7.35
N VAL A 135 1.55 -6.93 8.24
CA VAL A 135 0.20 -6.45 7.95
C VAL A 135 -0.09 -5.22 8.80
N ARG A 136 -0.98 -4.35 8.35
CA ARG A 136 -1.41 -3.20 9.16
C ARG A 136 -2.36 -3.68 10.27
N GLY A 137 -2.02 -3.57 11.55
CA GLY A 137 -2.97 -3.83 12.65
C GLY A 137 -2.35 -4.32 13.94
N ASN A 138 -3.19 -4.71 14.91
CA ASN A 138 -2.75 -5.07 16.27
C ASN A 138 -2.52 -6.58 16.47
N ALA A 139 -2.78 -7.41 15.45
CA ALA A 139 -2.67 -8.86 15.56
C ALA A 139 -1.23 -9.31 15.27
N GLU A 140 -0.44 -9.50 16.32
CA GLU A 140 0.83 -10.22 16.25
C GLU A 140 0.55 -11.72 16.45
N SER A 141 0.99 -12.54 15.49
CA SER A 141 0.97 -14.00 15.58
C SER A 141 2.33 -14.55 15.16
N ASP A 142 2.62 -15.82 15.44
CA ASP A 142 3.91 -16.41 15.11
C ASP A 142 4.25 -16.21 13.61
N GLY A 143 5.22 -15.34 13.32
CA GLY A 143 5.66 -15.02 11.96
C GLY A 143 4.84 -13.96 11.20
N VAL A 144 3.91 -13.26 11.87
CA VAL A 144 3.16 -12.10 11.32
C VAL A 144 3.21 -10.93 12.30
N TRP A 145 3.72 -9.80 11.82
CA TRP A 145 3.89 -8.57 12.58
C TRP A 145 2.83 -7.54 12.20
N GLY A 146 2.31 -6.83 13.21
CA GLY A 146 1.34 -5.75 13.05
C GLY A 146 1.93 -4.40 12.60
N SER A 147 3.26 -4.28 12.61
CA SER A 147 3.97 -3.07 12.19
C SER A 147 5.33 -3.40 11.57
N LEU A 148 5.79 -2.51 10.67
CA LEU A 148 7.12 -2.63 10.06
C LEU A 148 8.23 -2.42 11.09
N ASP A 149 8.06 -1.49 12.03
CA ASP A 149 9.03 -1.26 13.11
C ASP A 149 9.18 -2.49 14.03
N SER A 150 8.07 -3.15 14.39
CA SER A 150 8.10 -4.41 15.15
C SER A 150 8.90 -5.49 14.41
N ALA A 151 8.69 -5.64 13.10
CA ALA A 151 9.43 -6.60 12.30
C ALA A 151 10.92 -6.25 12.17
N LEU A 152 11.26 -4.96 12.06
CA LEU A 152 12.65 -4.49 12.00
C LEU A 152 13.41 -4.74 13.29
N ASN A 153 12.74 -4.68 14.45
CA ASN A 153 13.35 -4.98 15.75
C ASN A 153 13.73 -6.46 15.91
N GLU A 154 13.09 -7.36 15.18
CA GLU A 154 13.38 -8.81 15.19
C GLU A 154 14.51 -9.21 14.21
N VAL A 155 15.00 -8.27 13.38
CA VAL A 155 16.07 -8.57 12.41
C VAL A 155 17.40 -8.76 13.14
N ASN A 156 17.96 -9.96 13.04
CA ASN A 156 19.28 -10.28 13.58
C ASN A 156 20.42 -10.02 12.57
N SER A 157 21.67 -10.29 12.96
CA SER A 157 22.86 -10.05 12.12
C SER A 157 22.88 -10.84 10.79
N ARG A 158 22.19 -11.99 10.71
CA ARG A 158 22.04 -12.73 9.44
C ARG A 158 21.12 -12.00 8.46
N GLY A 159 20.24 -11.13 8.96
CA GLY A 159 19.28 -10.42 8.12
C GLY A 159 17.94 -11.13 7.98
N ALA A 160 17.05 -10.52 7.20
CA ALA A 160 15.68 -10.98 7.02
C ALA A 160 15.07 -10.48 5.70
N VAL A 161 13.96 -11.11 5.30
CA VAL A 161 13.07 -10.62 4.25
C VAL A 161 11.77 -10.19 4.88
N ILE A 162 11.49 -8.90 4.84
CA ILE A 162 10.23 -8.32 5.28
C ILE A 162 9.30 -8.22 4.07
N ARG A 163 8.16 -8.90 4.13
CA ARG A 163 7.11 -8.86 3.11
C ARG A 163 5.93 -8.06 3.61
N LEU A 164 5.55 -7.04 2.86
CA LEU A 164 4.45 -6.14 3.17
C LEU A 164 3.16 -6.63 2.47
N TYR A 165 2.09 -6.77 3.24
CA TYR A 165 0.78 -7.27 2.79
C TYR A 165 -0.28 -6.17 2.83
N GLY A 166 -0.82 -5.84 1.66
CA GLY A 166 -1.79 -4.76 1.46
C GLY A 166 -1.15 -3.41 1.11
N PRO A 167 -1.95 -2.37 0.84
CA PRO A 167 -1.47 -1.11 0.23
C PRO A 167 -0.69 -0.18 1.18
N GLY A 168 -0.71 -0.45 2.49
CA GLY A 168 -0.16 0.45 3.52
C GLY A 168 -1.14 1.57 3.92
N PRO A 169 -0.67 2.65 4.56
CA PRO A 169 0.73 2.96 4.84
C PRO A 169 1.33 2.08 5.93
N PHE A 170 2.55 1.59 5.70
CA PHE A 170 3.41 1.00 6.72
C PHE A 170 4.30 2.08 7.29
N LEU A 171 4.07 2.45 8.54
CA LEU A 171 4.90 3.44 9.22
C LEU A 171 6.31 2.87 9.44
N LEU A 172 7.32 3.66 9.06
CA LEU A 172 8.73 3.40 9.33
C LEU A 172 9.28 4.56 10.17
N ASN A 173 9.51 4.29 11.45
CA ASN A 173 10.16 5.24 12.34
C ASN A 173 11.68 5.24 12.12
N SER A 174 12.39 6.15 12.79
CA SER A 174 13.84 6.20 12.65
C SER A 174 14.49 4.93 13.23
N HIS A 175 15.21 4.18 12.41
CA HIS A 175 15.86 2.92 12.77
C HIS A 175 17.36 2.93 12.47
N ARG A 176 18.14 2.24 13.32
CA ARG A 176 19.58 2.05 13.14
C ARG A 176 19.89 0.56 13.16
N LEU A 177 20.31 0.05 12.01
CA LEU A 177 20.60 -1.35 11.75
C LEU A 177 22.09 -1.48 11.47
N ARG A 178 22.79 -2.26 12.30
CA ARG A 178 24.24 -2.42 12.20
C ARG A 178 24.61 -3.88 12.02
N ASP A 179 25.61 -4.12 11.19
CA ASP A 179 26.20 -5.44 10.98
C ASP A 179 25.17 -6.49 10.53
N ILE A 180 24.21 -6.04 9.72
CA ILE A 180 23.18 -6.88 9.12
C ILE A 180 23.63 -7.26 7.73
N THR A 181 23.84 -8.54 7.47
CA THR A 181 24.38 -8.97 6.16
C THR A 181 23.44 -8.67 4.99
N GLN A 182 22.12 -8.79 5.18
CA GLN A 182 21.13 -8.56 4.14
C GLN A 182 19.73 -8.24 4.70
N LEU A 183 19.15 -7.11 4.31
CA LEU A 183 17.75 -6.80 4.58
C LEU A 183 17.02 -6.56 3.27
N ILE A 184 15.92 -7.28 3.05
CA ILE A 184 15.04 -7.10 1.89
C ILE A 184 13.68 -6.67 2.40
N ILE A 185 13.16 -5.53 1.92
CA ILE A 185 11.79 -5.09 2.15
C ILE A 185 11.08 -5.10 0.80
N MET A 186 10.02 -5.91 0.68
CA MET A 186 9.36 -6.13 -0.60
C MET A 186 7.84 -6.28 -0.48
N ALA A 187 7.14 -6.04 -1.57
CA ALA A 187 5.73 -6.40 -1.72
C ALA A 187 5.55 -7.94 -1.79
N ASP A 188 4.42 -8.46 -1.29
CA ASP A 188 4.05 -9.88 -1.50
C ASP A 188 3.13 -10.11 -2.71
N SER A 189 2.32 -9.10 -3.10
CA SER A 189 1.34 -9.18 -4.19
C SER A 189 1.69 -8.23 -5.36
N ASP A 190 0.87 -8.22 -6.40
CA ASP A 190 0.95 -7.22 -7.48
C ASP A 190 0.65 -5.78 -6.99
N GLN A 191 0.21 -5.63 -5.74
CA GLN A 191 0.02 -4.32 -5.13
C GLN A 191 1.36 -3.72 -4.71
N GLN A 192 1.52 -2.41 -4.91
CA GLN A 192 2.71 -1.66 -4.52
C GLN A 192 2.48 -0.98 -3.15
N PRO A 193 2.88 -1.60 -2.04
CA PRO A 193 2.64 -1.09 -0.70
C PRO A 193 3.40 0.23 -0.49
N THR A 194 2.80 1.12 0.31
CA THR A 194 3.45 2.38 0.67
C THR A 194 4.09 2.29 2.06
N ILE A 195 5.38 2.56 2.13
CA ILE A 195 6.13 2.80 3.36
C ILE A 195 6.13 4.31 3.61
N MET A 196 5.59 4.73 4.76
CA MET A 196 5.59 6.14 5.15
C MET A 196 6.69 6.39 6.18
N MET A 197 7.55 7.36 5.90
CA MET A 197 8.62 7.83 6.79
C MET A 197 8.26 9.23 7.28
N GLN A 198 8.10 9.39 8.59
CA GLN A 198 7.87 10.71 9.20
C GLN A 198 9.20 11.24 9.75
N ALA A 199 9.75 12.25 9.10
CA ALA A 199 11.00 12.85 9.55
C ALA A 199 10.73 13.87 10.67
N LYS A 200 11.28 13.59 11.86
CA LYS A 200 11.19 14.45 13.04
C LYS A 200 12.55 14.54 13.71
N ASN A 201 12.94 15.73 14.14
CA ASN A 201 14.15 15.93 14.93
C ASN A 201 13.79 16.15 16.41
N LYS A 202 14.62 15.60 17.32
CA LYS A 202 14.43 15.80 18.77
C LYS A 202 14.85 17.20 19.22
N ASP A 203 15.79 17.81 18.51
CA ASP A 203 16.33 19.15 18.77
C ASP A 203 16.52 19.90 17.44
N ALA A 204 16.08 21.15 17.38
CA ALA A 204 16.28 22.06 16.24
C ALA A 204 17.77 22.29 15.93
N LYS A 205 18.67 22.14 16.91
CA LYS A 205 20.13 22.28 16.75
C LYS A 205 20.84 21.03 16.22
N GLN A 206 20.13 19.91 16.06
CA GLN A 206 20.72 18.67 15.57
C GLN A 206 21.23 18.87 14.14
N SER A 207 22.54 18.74 13.91
CA SER A 207 23.14 18.98 12.59
C SER A 207 22.76 17.93 11.55
N GLU A 208 22.53 16.69 11.98
CA GLU A 208 22.26 15.55 11.10
C GLU A 208 21.13 14.67 11.65
N VAL A 209 20.14 14.38 10.80
CA VAL A 209 18.99 13.52 11.11
C VAL A 209 18.97 12.36 10.14
N ASN A 210 19.12 11.13 10.64
CA ASN A 210 19.11 9.92 9.81
C ASN A 210 17.85 9.11 10.11
N LEU A 211 17.03 8.87 9.09
CA LEU A 211 15.80 8.09 9.26
C LEU A 211 16.12 6.59 9.32
N LEU A 212 16.67 6.01 8.25
CA LEU A 212 17.16 4.64 8.27
C LEU A 212 18.68 4.63 8.13
N SER A 213 19.39 4.20 9.18
CA SER A 213 20.84 3.96 9.11
C SER A 213 21.09 2.47 8.96
N PHE A 214 21.90 2.09 7.97
CA PHE A 214 22.22 0.70 7.67
C PHE A 214 23.74 0.54 7.45
N SER A 215 24.38 -0.46 8.06
CA SER A 215 25.82 -0.69 7.92
C SER A 215 26.23 -2.12 7.58
N SER A 216 27.36 -2.24 6.89
CA SER A 216 28.10 -3.49 6.67
C SER A 216 27.39 -4.58 5.83
N GLY A 217 26.35 -4.26 5.05
CA GLY A 217 25.58 -5.27 4.29
C GLY A 217 24.86 -4.77 3.04
N LEU A 218 23.82 -5.51 2.62
CA LEU A 218 22.93 -5.12 1.50
C LEU A 218 21.54 -4.74 2.01
N LEU A 219 21.10 -3.53 1.68
CA LEU A 219 19.72 -3.08 1.83
C LEU A 219 19.01 -3.15 0.48
N ARG A 220 17.85 -3.80 0.43
CA ARG A 220 17.03 -3.92 -0.79
C ARG A 220 15.60 -3.48 -0.54
N PHE A 221 15.11 -2.59 -1.40
CA PHE A 221 13.70 -2.28 -1.58
C PHE A 221 13.25 -2.82 -2.94
N GLN A 222 12.10 -3.49 -2.99
CA GLN A 222 11.56 -4.06 -4.22
C GLN A 222 10.04 -3.94 -4.29
N GLY A 223 9.53 -3.27 -5.33
CA GLY A 223 8.09 -3.19 -5.59
C GLY A 223 7.33 -2.33 -4.58
N VAL A 224 7.99 -1.39 -3.90
CA VAL A 224 7.40 -0.57 -2.82
C VAL A 224 7.48 0.93 -3.11
N HIS A 225 6.51 1.68 -2.61
CA HIS A 225 6.53 3.15 -2.63
C HIS A 225 7.02 3.68 -1.29
N LEU A 226 7.91 4.67 -1.30
CA LEU A 226 8.35 5.41 -0.12
C LEU A 226 7.78 6.82 -0.17
N LEU A 227 7.03 7.20 0.86
CA LEU A 227 6.56 8.57 1.08
C LEU A 227 7.24 9.13 2.32
N CYS A 228 8.08 10.15 2.15
CA CYS A 228 8.78 10.81 3.25
C CYS A 228 8.15 12.17 3.53
N ASP A 229 7.52 12.34 4.70
CA ASP A 229 7.01 13.62 5.17
C ASP A 229 8.05 14.32 6.04
N VAL A 230 8.52 15.49 5.60
CA VAL A 230 9.52 16.32 6.29
C VAL A 230 8.91 17.51 7.03
N SER A 231 7.59 17.63 7.09
CA SER A 231 6.89 18.75 7.76
C SER A 231 7.23 18.83 9.26
N GLY A 232 7.68 17.72 9.86
CA GLY A 232 8.14 17.66 11.25
C GLY A 232 9.60 18.07 11.49
N LEU A 233 10.38 18.41 10.44
CA LEU A 233 11.78 18.81 10.56
C LEU A 233 11.93 20.33 10.73
N SER A 234 12.68 20.73 11.76
CA SER A 234 13.00 22.13 12.05
C SER A 234 14.50 22.42 12.05
N GLY A 235 14.85 23.70 11.86
CA GLY A 235 16.24 24.18 11.89
C GLY A 235 17.01 23.91 10.60
N SER A 236 18.32 24.18 10.63
CA SER A 236 19.25 23.94 9.53
C SER A 236 20.07 22.66 9.75
N GLY A 237 20.69 22.14 8.68
CA GLY A 237 21.49 20.92 8.71
C GLY A 237 21.10 19.95 7.62
N VAL A 238 21.42 18.67 7.81
CA VAL A 238 21.17 17.60 6.83
C VAL A 238 20.15 16.62 7.38
N CYS A 239 19.28 16.09 6.52
CA CYS A 239 18.50 14.89 6.79
C CYS A 239 18.78 13.83 5.73
N ASN A 240 19.31 12.68 6.15
CA ASN A 240 19.49 11.52 5.30
C ASN A 240 18.34 10.54 5.52
N VAL A 241 17.57 10.26 4.47
CA VAL A 241 16.50 9.26 4.51
C VAL A 241 17.12 7.87 4.66
N LEU A 242 18.08 7.53 3.80
CA LEU A 242 18.86 6.30 3.86
C LEU A 242 20.34 6.66 4.07
N ASN A 243 20.84 6.41 5.28
CA ASN A 243 22.26 6.57 5.61
C ASN A 243 22.97 5.22 5.58
N LEU A 244 23.78 5.00 4.55
CA LEU A 244 24.42 3.73 4.22
C LEU A 244 25.92 3.80 4.51
N ASP A 245 26.36 3.08 5.55
CA ASP A 245 27.77 3.00 5.93
C ASP A 245 28.37 1.69 5.42
N GLN A 246 29.33 1.76 4.50
CA GLN A 246 29.98 0.60 3.86
C GLN A 246 28.99 -0.44 3.27
N SER A 247 27.83 0.02 2.81
CA SER A 247 26.69 -0.84 2.44
C SER A 247 26.31 -0.74 0.97
N ASP A 248 25.74 -1.81 0.45
CA ASP A 248 25.14 -1.85 -0.87
C ASP A 248 23.65 -1.50 -0.80
N LEU A 249 23.13 -0.87 -1.85
CA LEU A 249 21.72 -0.54 -2.01
C LEU A 249 21.17 -1.15 -3.31
N THR A 250 19.98 -1.70 -3.22
CA THR A 250 19.15 -2.04 -4.38
C THR A 250 17.77 -1.42 -4.20
N PHE A 251 17.34 -0.60 -5.16
CA PHE A 251 16.05 0.08 -5.16
C PHE A 251 15.39 -0.18 -6.53
N GLN A 252 14.50 -1.18 -6.57
CA GLN A 252 13.98 -1.73 -7.83
C GLN A 252 12.44 -1.69 -7.86
N ASP A 253 11.90 -1.25 -8.99
CA ASP A 253 10.44 -1.16 -9.19
C ASP A 253 9.78 -0.35 -8.06
N CYS A 254 10.46 0.70 -7.60
CA CYS A 254 10.10 1.49 -6.43
C CYS A 254 9.84 2.95 -6.79
N SER A 255 9.16 3.69 -5.91
CA SER A 255 9.14 5.15 -6.00
C SER A 255 9.51 5.80 -4.69
N PHE A 256 10.06 7.00 -4.75
CA PHE A 256 10.27 7.87 -3.60
C PHE A 256 9.62 9.23 -3.87
N THR A 257 8.75 9.65 -2.97
CA THR A 257 8.11 10.97 -2.97
C THR A 257 8.41 11.69 -1.67
N LEU A 258 8.96 12.90 -1.79
CA LEU A 258 9.14 13.80 -0.66
C LEU A 258 7.94 14.75 -0.53
N ALA A 259 7.34 14.81 0.65
CA ALA A 259 6.25 15.70 1.01
C ALA A 259 6.66 16.68 2.11
N GLY A 260 6.11 17.90 2.06
CA GLY A 260 6.45 18.98 2.99
C GLY A 260 7.64 19.83 2.54
N THR A 261 7.98 20.83 3.35
CA THR A 261 9.08 21.78 3.09
C THR A 261 9.93 21.96 4.32
N THR A 262 11.24 22.13 4.15
CA THR A 262 12.18 22.40 5.24
C THR A 262 13.39 23.16 4.73
N ASP A 263 14.09 23.85 5.63
CA ASP A 263 15.35 24.57 5.34
C ASP A 263 16.58 23.65 5.42
N ARG A 264 16.39 22.36 5.77
CA ARG A 264 17.45 21.35 5.79
C ARG A 264 17.76 20.86 4.37
N VAL A 265 19.01 20.47 4.16
CA VAL A 265 19.42 19.70 2.98
C VAL A 265 18.89 18.27 3.13
N LEU A 266 18.12 17.80 2.15
CA LEU A 266 17.52 16.47 2.18
C LEU A 266 18.27 15.55 1.22
N ARG A 267 18.61 14.34 1.69
CA ARG A 267 19.28 13.30 0.90
C ARG A 267 18.47 12.03 0.95
N LEU A 268 18.09 11.47 -0.19
CA LEU A 268 17.48 10.15 -0.23
C LEU A 268 18.52 9.09 0.13
N VAL A 269 19.60 8.99 -0.66
CA VAL A 269 20.70 8.05 -0.39
C VAL A 269 21.95 8.84 0.02
N ASN A 270 22.47 8.58 1.21
CA ASN A 270 23.78 9.05 1.66
C ASN A 270 24.69 7.85 1.88
N SER A 271 25.67 7.65 1.00
CA SER A 271 26.61 6.54 1.06
C SER A 271 27.97 7.01 1.58
N THR A 272 28.40 6.48 2.72
CA THR A 272 29.59 6.91 3.45
C THR A 272 30.41 5.72 3.94
N GLY A 273 31.64 5.97 4.41
CA GLY A 273 32.47 4.97 5.07
C GLY A 273 33.65 4.48 4.24
N ALA A 274 34.62 3.90 4.94
CA ALA A 274 35.82 3.32 4.32
C ALA A 274 35.46 2.08 3.48
N PRO A 275 36.31 1.71 2.50
CA PRO A 275 36.07 0.52 1.71
C PRO A 275 36.08 -0.74 2.57
N ARG A 276 35.25 -1.74 2.23
CA ARG A 276 35.10 -2.97 3.05
C ARG A 276 36.40 -3.79 3.10
N THR A 277 36.88 -4.11 4.31
CA THR A 277 38.18 -4.80 4.53
C THR A 277 38.11 -6.17 5.20
N THR A 278 37.00 -6.60 5.82
CA THR A 278 36.95 -7.84 6.64
C THR A 278 35.64 -8.66 6.54
N THR A 279 35.59 -9.75 7.31
CA THR A 279 34.95 -11.05 7.04
C THR A 279 33.42 -11.09 7.18
N GLY A 280 32.74 -11.23 6.05
CA GLY A 280 31.30 -11.52 5.95
C GLY A 280 30.80 -11.46 4.50
N ARG A 281 31.45 -10.63 3.66
CA ARG A 281 31.33 -10.55 2.20
C ARG A 281 32.70 -10.23 1.59
N ALA A 282 32.84 -10.36 0.27
CA ALA A 282 34.11 -10.06 -0.41
C ALA A 282 34.49 -8.57 -0.25
N ALA A 283 35.77 -8.30 -0.01
CA ALA A 283 36.32 -6.94 -0.05
C ALA A 283 35.99 -6.29 -1.41
N GLY A 284 35.54 -5.03 -1.38
CA GLY A 284 34.97 -4.40 -2.56
C GLY A 284 34.49 -2.97 -2.34
N GLU A 285 34.23 -2.30 -3.46
CA GLU A 285 33.48 -1.04 -3.57
C GLU A 285 32.05 -1.17 -3.03
N SER A 286 31.47 -0.07 -2.57
CA SER A 286 30.02 -0.01 -2.30
C SER A 286 29.24 0.02 -3.61
N ARG A 287 28.09 -0.64 -3.67
CA ARG A 287 27.29 -0.76 -4.90
C ARG A 287 25.90 -0.17 -4.68
N ILE A 288 25.53 0.79 -5.52
CA ILE A 288 24.21 1.43 -5.47
C ILE A 288 23.51 1.16 -6.79
N PHE A 289 22.42 0.41 -6.75
CA PHE A 289 21.64 0.05 -7.93
C PHE A 289 20.20 0.54 -7.82
N LEU A 290 19.81 1.40 -8.76
CA LEU A 290 18.45 1.91 -8.92
C LEU A 290 17.91 1.43 -10.27
N GLU A 291 16.75 0.76 -10.27
CA GLU A 291 16.15 0.23 -11.49
C GLU A 291 14.65 0.49 -11.52
N ASN A 292 14.10 0.85 -12.69
CA ASN A 292 12.65 1.05 -12.91
C ASN A 292 12.02 1.90 -11.80
N SER A 293 12.70 2.98 -11.39
CA SER A 293 12.34 3.72 -10.18
C SER A 293 12.09 5.21 -10.44
N VAL A 294 11.17 5.78 -9.66
CA VAL A 294 10.76 7.19 -9.73
C VAL A 294 11.18 7.90 -8.43
N ILE A 295 11.96 8.98 -8.50
CA ILE A 295 12.38 9.77 -7.33
C ILE A 295 11.98 11.23 -7.55
N MET A 296 11.22 11.79 -6.61
CA MET A 296 10.68 13.15 -6.71
C MET A 296 10.80 13.90 -5.39
N GLY A 297 11.23 15.16 -5.46
CA GLY A 297 11.21 16.05 -4.30
C GLY A 297 11.72 17.45 -4.56
N GLN A 298 11.37 18.36 -3.65
CA GLN A 298 11.97 19.69 -3.55
C GLN A 298 13.14 19.66 -2.56
N ASN A 299 14.23 20.36 -2.88
CA ASN A 299 15.50 20.41 -2.19
C ASN A 299 16.07 19.01 -1.85
N LEU A 300 15.88 18.04 -2.76
CA LEU A 300 16.21 16.64 -2.55
C LEU A 300 17.42 16.21 -3.37
N GLU A 301 18.53 15.90 -2.72
CA GLU A 301 19.66 15.18 -3.32
C GLU A 301 19.29 13.69 -3.42
N ALA A 302 19.23 13.13 -4.64
CA ALA A 302 18.79 11.73 -4.81
C ALA A 302 19.88 10.75 -4.33
N VAL A 303 21.12 10.96 -4.76
CA VAL A 303 22.26 10.13 -4.34
C VAL A 303 23.45 11.02 -4.00
N ARG A 304 23.92 10.92 -2.75
CA ARG A 304 25.19 11.47 -2.31
C ARG A 304 26.17 10.35 -1.99
N VAL A 305 27.39 10.45 -2.51
CA VAL A 305 28.47 9.52 -2.21
C VAL A 305 29.66 10.27 -1.63
N ASP A 306 30.08 9.84 -0.45
CA ASP A 306 31.29 10.31 0.25
C ASP A 306 32.21 9.11 0.53
N GLN A 307 32.63 8.44 -0.55
CA GLN A 307 33.49 7.26 -0.52
C GLN A 307 34.48 7.28 -1.69
N LEU A 308 35.66 6.68 -1.46
CA LEU A 308 36.73 6.57 -2.46
C LEU A 308 36.41 5.55 -3.57
N TYR A 309 35.73 4.45 -3.21
CA TYR A 309 35.36 3.37 -4.14
C TYR A 309 33.86 3.07 -4.06
N VAL A 310 33.13 3.51 -5.07
CA VAL A 310 31.70 3.22 -5.23
C VAL A 310 31.39 2.97 -6.70
N ASP A 311 30.36 2.17 -6.93
CA ASP A 311 29.76 1.96 -8.23
C ASP A 311 28.26 2.24 -8.16
N VAL A 312 27.81 3.31 -8.82
CA VAL A 312 26.42 3.74 -8.89
C VAL A 312 25.86 3.43 -10.26
N LEU A 313 24.78 2.66 -10.34
CA LEU A 313 24.07 2.32 -11.58
C LEU A 313 22.60 2.71 -11.47
N LEU A 314 22.17 3.62 -12.34
CA LEU A 314 20.77 3.99 -12.55
C LEU A 314 20.34 3.44 -13.91
N SER A 315 19.36 2.54 -13.92
CA SER A 315 18.80 1.98 -15.16
C SER A 315 17.29 2.18 -15.22
N ASN A 316 16.82 2.79 -16.30
CA ASN A 316 15.40 3.08 -16.49
C ASN A 316 14.78 3.83 -15.30
N CYS A 317 15.39 4.94 -14.87
CA CYS A 317 14.90 5.74 -13.74
C CYS A 317 14.38 7.11 -14.19
N PHE A 318 13.44 7.66 -13.41
CA PHE A 318 13.02 9.06 -13.50
C PHE A 318 13.38 9.77 -12.19
N LEU A 319 14.27 10.77 -12.26
CA LEU A 319 14.66 11.58 -11.10
C LEU A 319 14.26 13.03 -11.36
N SER A 320 13.44 13.61 -10.49
CA SER A 320 13.08 15.02 -10.52
C SER A 320 13.43 15.68 -9.20
N SER A 321 14.59 16.33 -9.17
CA SER A 321 15.09 17.08 -8.02
C SER A 321 15.04 18.57 -8.30
N ARG A 322 14.26 19.33 -7.53
CA ARG A 322 14.23 20.79 -7.65
C ARG A 322 15.02 21.42 -6.51
N GLY A 323 15.89 22.38 -6.77
CA GLY A 323 16.67 23.10 -5.76
C GLY A 323 17.89 22.35 -5.21
N ALA A 324 18.23 21.20 -5.78
CA ALA A 324 19.35 20.35 -5.36
C ALA A 324 19.94 19.55 -6.55
N PRO A 325 21.17 19.00 -6.43
CA PRO A 325 21.72 18.08 -7.43
C PRO A 325 20.98 16.74 -7.46
N CYS A 326 20.93 16.08 -8.64
CA CYS A 326 20.49 14.67 -8.70
C CYS A 326 21.52 13.74 -8.02
N LEU A 327 22.79 13.87 -8.40
CA LEU A 327 23.91 13.12 -7.84
C LEU A 327 24.98 14.07 -7.32
N GLU A 328 25.43 13.85 -6.09
CA GLU A 328 26.56 14.55 -5.49
C GLU A 328 27.67 13.58 -5.09
N PHE A 329 28.89 13.94 -5.45
CA PHE A 329 30.11 13.23 -5.17
C PHE A 329 31.01 14.11 -4.31
N GLY A 330 31.15 13.72 -3.04
CA GLY A 330 31.94 14.42 -2.03
C GLY A 330 33.44 14.48 -2.36
N SER A 331 34.16 15.30 -1.60
CA SER A 331 35.62 15.43 -1.69
C SER A 331 36.28 14.10 -1.37
N LEU A 332 37.28 13.73 -2.15
CA LEU A 332 38.10 12.54 -1.88
C LEU A 332 39.16 12.90 -0.83
N ASP A 333 39.10 12.25 0.33
CA ASP A 333 40.20 12.27 1.30
C ASP A 333 41.27 11.26 0.86
N LYS A 334 42.35 11.78 0.26
CA LYS A 334 43.47 10.96 -0.24
C LYS A 334 44.32 10.37 0.89
N ALA A 335 44.12 10.76 2.16
CA ALA A 335 44.86 10.25 3.31
C ALA A 335 44.36 8.90 3.82
N MET A 336 43.18 8.43 3.40
CA MET A 336 42.70 7.09 3.76
C MET A 336 43.61 6.03 3.15
N SER A 337 44.00 5.02 3.94
CA SER A 337 44.76 3.85 3.48
C SER A 337 43.80 2.75 3.03
N PRO A 338 43.46 2.61 1.73
CA PRO A 338 42.56 1.55 1.30
C PRO A 338 43.17 0.17 1.50
N GLY A 339 42.32 -0.85 1.63
CA GLY A 339 42.78 -2.24 1.67
C GLY A 339 43.56 -2.60 0.40
N LEU A 340 44.63 -3.40 0.55
CA LEU A 340 45.55 -3.82 -0.52
C LEU A 340 44.82 -4.28 -1.81
N VAL A 341 43.71 -5.00 -1.67
CA VAL A 341 42.91 -5.53 -2.78
C VAL A 341 42.31 -4.44 -3.67
N LEU A 342 41.88 -3.32 -3.10
CA LEU A 342 41.27 -2.23 -3.87
C LEU A 342 42.32 -1.32 -4.52
N GLN A 343 43.48 -1.19 -3.88
CA GLN A 343 44.65 -0.53 -4.46
C GLN A 343 45.15 -1.27 -5.71
N GLU A 344 45.22 -2.61 -5.65
CA GLU A 344 45.62 -3.44 -6.79
C GLU A 344 44.65 -3.36 -7.97
N ARG A 345 43.33 -3.26 -7.69
CA ARG A 345 42.30 -3.24 -8.74
C ARG A 345 42.14 -1.89 -9.45
N LYS A 346 42.67 -0.78 -8.90
CA LYS A 346 42.55 0.59 -9.47
C LYS A 346 41.11 0.96 -9.87
N ILE A 347 40.12 0.59 -9.06
CA ILE A 347 38.71 0.81 -9.41
C ILE A 347 38.38 2.31 -9.28
N PRO A 348 37.84 2.98 -10.31
CA PRO A 348 37.39 4.37 -10.19
C PRO A 348 36.04 4.44 -9.47
N ARG A 349 35.76 5.61 -8.88
CA ARG A 349 34.42 5.98 -8.46
C ARG A 349 33.56 6.13 -9.70
N THR A 350 32.59 5.24 -9.92
CA THR A 350 31.84 5.23 -11.19
C THR A 350 30.36 5.53 -11.01
N ALA A 351 29.81 6.36 -11.89
CA ALA A 351 28.38 6.60 -12.05
C ALA A 351 27.92 6.22 -13.46
N ARG A 352 26.97 5.29 -13.57
CA ARG A 352 26.40 4.78 -14.81
C ARG A 352 24.92 5.12 -14.89
N ILE A 353 24.53 5.89 -15.91
CA ILE A 353 23.15 6.34 -16.12
C ILE A 353 22.67 5.79 -17.46
N PHE A 354 21.78 4.80 -17.42
CA PHE A 354 21.31 4.05 -18.58
C PHE A 354 19.80 4.23 -18.76
N SER A 355 19.36 4.52 -19.99
CA SER A 355 17.94 4.64 -20.35
C SER A 355 17.13 5.48 -19.33
N SER A 356 17.68 6.57 -18.81
CA SER A 356 17.08 7.30 -17.66
C SER A 356 16.82 8.77 -17.98
N THR A 357 15.87 9.37 -17.26
CA THR A 357 15.54 10.80 -17.38
C THR A 357 15.81 11.48 -16.03
N LEU A 358 16.77 12.41 -16.00
CA LEU A 358 17.16 13.14 -14.79
C LEU A 358 16.89 14.63 -14.99
N LEU A 359 16.22 15.25 -14.03
CA LEU A 359 15.81 16.65 -14.07
C LEU A 359 16.30 17.39 -12.81
N SER A 360 16.96 18.53 -13.03
CA SER A 360 17.28 19.50 -11.96
C SER A 360 17.29 20.93 -12.46
N ASP A 361 16.82 21.88 -11.65
CA ASP A 361 16.94 23.32 -11.93
C ASP A 361 18.28 23.92 -11.44
N GLN A 362 19.17 23.10 -10.86
CA GLN A 362 20.52 23.48 -10.46
C GLN A 362 21.59 22.70 -11.22
N THR A 363 21.69 21.39 -11.00
CA THR A 363 22.73 20.54 -11.62
C THR A 363 22.36 19.06 -11.57
N ILE A 364 22.82 18.26 -12.53
CA ILE A 364 22.64 16.80 -12.47
C ILE A 364 23.74 16.18 -11.62
N PHE A 365 24.98 16.58 -11.87
CA PHE A 365 26.17 16.04 -11.21
C PHE A 365 26.93 17.16 -10.51
N ALA A 366 27.08 17.06 -9.20
CA ALA A 366 27.96 17.92 -8.41
C ALA A 366 29.16 17.11 -7.90
N LEU A 367 30.37 17.50 -8.26
CA LEU A 367 31.60 16.82 -7.82
C LEU A 367 32.48 17.82 -7.08
N THR A 368 32.98 17.42 -5.91
CA THR A 368 33.95 18.21 -5.15
C THR A 368 35.35 17.64 -5.32
N GLY A 369 36.31 18.51 -5.65
CA GLY A 369 37.71 18.17 -5.85
C GLY A 369 38.39 17.58 -4.61
N PRO A 370 39.50 16.87 -4.79
CA PRO A 370 40.24 16.28 -3.69
C PRO A 370 40.85 17.35 -2.77
N GLN A 371 40.84 17.10 -1.46
CA GLN A 371 41.54 17.92 -0.48
C GLN A 371 42.98 17.41 -0.31
N GLU A 372 43.98 18.28 -0.55
CA GLU A 372 45.38 17.99 -0.25
C GLU A 372 45.73 18.52 1.16
N GLU A 373 46.15 17.65 2.08
CA GLU A 373 46.76 18.10 3.34
C GLU A 373 48.13 18.73 3.07
N LYS A 374 48.28 20.03 3.40
CA LYS A 374 49.58 20.71 3.41
C LYS A 374 50.45 20.17 4.55
N LYS A 375 51.30 19.18 4.26
CA LYS A 375 52.61 18.76 4.87
C LYS A 375 52.67 17.22 4.81
N SER A 376 53.73 16.54 4.36
CA SER A 376 55.16 16.77 4.49
C SER A 376 55.91 15.99 3.38
N GLY A 377 57.24 16.10 3.35
CA GLY A 377 58.14 15.74 2.24
C GLY A 377 57.81 14.50 1.42
N LYS A 378 57.94 14.66 0.09
CA LYS A 378 57.98 13.59 -0.91
C LYS A 378 58.89 12.46 -0.44
N SER A 379 58.30 11.31 -0.13
CA SER A 379 59.00 10.03 -0.21
C SER A 379 58.53 9.34 -1.49
N ASP A 380 59.48 8.80 -2.26
CA ASP A 380 59.27 8.18 -3.58
C ASP A 380 58.51 6.82 -3.52
N GLN A 381 57.61 6.63 -2.55
CA GLN A 381 56.81 5.41 -2.38
C GLN A 381 55.29 5.64 -2.23
N GLU A 382 54.78 6.83 -2.52
CA GLU A 382 53.33 7.08 -2.55
C GLU A 382 52.77 7.00 -3.99
N ILE A 383 52.76 5.79 -4.58
CA ILE A 383 51.78 5.44 -5.62
C ILE A 383 50.51 5.01 -4.86
N LEU A 384 49.90 5.93 -4.11
CA LEU A 384 48.75 5.64 -3.26
C LEU A 384 47.50 6.31 -3.85
N ALA A 385 46.60 5.46 -4.37
CA ALA A 385 45.24 5.73 -4.87
C ALA A 385 45.05 6.95 -5.80
N SER A 386 45.06 6.73 -7.13
CA SER A 386 44.48 7.68 -8.08
C SER A 386 42.96 7.72 -7.90
N GLY A 387 42.43 8.83 -7.41
CA GLY A 387 40.99 9.03 -7.14
C GLY A 387 40.17 9.33 -8.39
N GLU A 388 40.25 8.47 -9.40
CA GLU A 388 39.55 8.67 -10.68
C GLU A 388 38.02 8.56 -10.50
N THR A 389 37.28 9.48 -11.14
CA THR A 389 35.81 9.49 -11.17
C THR A 389 35.31 9.36 -12.61
N ASP A 390 34.55 8.29 -12.87
CA ASP A 390 33.97 7.98 -14.17
C ASP A 390 32.47 8.31 -14.19
N LEU A 391 32.05 9.14 -15.15
CA LEU A 391 30.64 9.43 -15.44
C LEU A 391 30.28 8.85 -16.81
N ILE A 392 29.40 7.86 -16.84
CA ILE A 392 28.97 7.15 -18.05
C ILE A 392 27.47 7.35 -18.22
N VAL A 393 27.05 8.05 -19.28
CA VAL A 393 25.63 8.34 -19.57
C VAL A 393 25.29 7.81 -20.95
N ILE A 394 24.36 6.85 -21.01
CA ILE A 394 23.96 6.14 -22.23
C ILE A 394 22.45 6.15 -22.36
N ASN A 395 21.93 6.42 -23.57
CA ASN A 395 20.50 6.44 -23.88
C ASN A 395 19.66 7.27 -22.90
N SER A 396 20.16 8.40 -22.40
CA SER A 396 19.54 9.12 -21.28
C SER A 396 19.27 10.58 -21.59
N VAL A 397 18.31 11.18 -20.88
CA VAL A 397 17.90 12.57 -21.06
C VAL A 397 18.17 13.36 -19.78
N LEU A 398 18.95 14.43 -19.90
CA LEU A 398 19.39 15.27 -18.78
C LEU A 398 18.81 16.69 -18.95
N ILE A 399 17.86 17.05 -18.09
CA ILE A 399 17.04 18.25 -18.24
C ILE A 399 17.37 19.28 -17.16
N GLY A 400 17.63 20.51 -17.60
CA GLY A 400 17.93 21.69 -16.81
C GLY A 400 16.86 22.77 -16.86
N SER A 401 17.07 23.86 -16.12
CA SER A 401 16.25 25.08 -16.20
C SER A 401 17.01 26.27 -16.76
N ARG A 402 16.48 26.88 -17.84
CA ARG A 402 17.03 28.12 -18.42
C ARG A 402 16.81 29.35 -17.53
N LYS A 403 15.86 29.29 -16.59
CA LYS A 403 15.54 30.40 -15.68
C LYS A 403 16.69 30.64 -14.70
N ASN A 404 17.35 29.58 -14.26
CA ASN A 404 18.51 29.68 -13.40
C ASN A 404 19.79 29.84 -14.22
N LYS A 405 20.23 31.10 -14.44
CA LYS A 405 21.46 31.40 -15.20
C LYS A 405 22.73 30.78 -14.62
N GLN A 406 22.69 30.33 -13.37
CA GLN A 406 23.81 29.71 -12.69
C GLN A 406 23.82 28.18 -12.81
N ALA A 407 22.75 27.58 -13.33
CA ALA A 407 22.61 26.15 -13.48
C ALA A 407 23.61 25.57 -14.49
N ALA A 408 24.10 24.37 -14.19
CA ALA A 408 25.00 23.64 -15.06
C ALA A 408 24.71 22.15 -15.00
N MET A 409 24.76 21.43 -16.13
CA MET A 409 24.55 19.97 -16.10
C MET A 409 25.56 19.27 -15.17
N LEU A 410 26.84 19.65 -15.28
CA LEU A 410 27.93 19.19 -14.43
C LEU A 410 28.57 20.38 -13.68
N THR A 411 28.61 20.30 -12.35
CA THR A 411 29.25 21.29 -11.50
C THR A 411 30.48 20.68 -10.81
N LEU A 412 31.64 21.32 -10.97
CA LEU A 412 32.90 20.92 -10.36
C LEU A 412 33.33 21.96 -9.32
N HIS A 413 33.28 21.61 -8.05
CA HIS A 413 33.71 22.46 -6.95
C HIS A 413 35.18 22.20 -6.62
N ASP A 414 35.99 23.26 -6.60
CA ASP A 414 37.40 23.24 -6.18
C ASP A 414 38.23 22.15 -6.88
N TRP A 415 37.92 21.88 -8.15
CA TRP A 415 38.57 20.81 -8.92
C TRP A 415 39.86 21.31 -9.60
N PRO A 416 40.96 20.52 -9.60
CA PRO A 416 42.17 20.85 -10.35
C PRO A 416 41.94 21.06 -11.84
N GLN A 417 42.60 22.04 -12.45
CA GLN A 417 42.48 22.32 -13.89
C GLN A 417 43.85 22.43 -14.55
N ASP A 418 44.10 21.60 -15.57
CA ASP A 418 45.26 21.77 -16.44
C ASP A 418 44.96 22.78 -17.56
N LYS A 419 45.45 24.00 -17.35
CA LYS A 419 45.33 25.12 -18.30
C LYS A 419 46.37 25.05 -19.42
N LEU A 420 47.43 24.26 -19.26
CA LEU A 420 48.56 24.15 -20.20
C LEU A 420 48.50 22.88 -21.06
N ARG A 421 47.44 22.08 -20.92
CA ARG A 421 47.23 20.84 -21.68
C ARG A 421 47.25 21.02 -23.19
N ASN A 422 47.49 19.90 -23.87
CA ASN A 422 47.21 19.75 -25.30
C ASN A 422 45.69 19.74 -25.56
N GLN A 423 45.25 20.28 -26.71
CA GLN A 423 43.81 20.38 -27.05
C GLN A 423 43.09 19.01 -27.14
N SER A 424 43.84 17.93 -27.32
CA SER A 424 43.34 16.54 -27.35
C SER A 424 43.29 15.87 -25.97
N ALA A 425 43.71 16.56 -24.91
CA ALA A 425 43.70 16.04 -23.54
C ALA A 425 42.59 16.72 -22.72
N SER A 426 42.12 16.02 -21.67
CA SER A 426 41.13 16.56 -20.73
C SER A 426 41.72 17.72 -19.93
N ARG A 427 40.89 18.73 -19.65
CA ARG A 427 41.17 19.85 -18.73
C ARG A 427 41.16 19.44 -17.27
N PHE A 428 40.34 18.45 -16.97
CA PHE A 428 40.07 18.01 -15.61
C PHE A 428 40.75 16.67 -15.43
N ASP A 429 41.77 16.66 -14.58
CA ASP A 429 42.47 15.44 -14.21
C ASP A 429 41.56 14.57 -13.33
N GLU A 430 41.76 13.25 -13.40
CA GLU A 430 41.03 12.27 -12.57
C GLU A 430 39.50 12.28 -12.77
N ILE A 431 38.98 12.90 -13.84
CA ILE A 431 37.57 12.79 -14.27
C ILE A 431 37.50 12.30 -15.72
N ASN A 432 36.71 11.26 -15.93
CA ASN A 432 36.33 10.79 -17.25
C ASN A 432 34.82 10.96 -17.46
N VAL A 433 34.41 11.56 -18.58
CA VAL A 433 33.00 11.73 -18.94
C VAL A 433 32.74 11.09 -20.29
N LYS A 434 31.86 10.09 -20.30
CA LYS A 434 31.40 9.36 -21.48
C LYS A 434 29.91 9.59 -21.71
N LEU A 435 29.56 10.16 -22.86
CA LEU A 435 28.18 10.42 -23.28
C LEU A 435 27.88 9.71 -24.60
N GLU A 436 26.86 8.85 -24.62
CA GLU A 436 26.40 8.13 -25.82
C GLU A 436 24.88 8.19 -25.92
N ASN A 437 24.33 8.59 -27.07
CA ASN A 437 22.89 8.76 -27.26
C ASN A 437 22.22 9.54 -26.09
N ALA A 438 22.88 10.60 -25.62
CA ALA A 438 22.41 11.41 -24.50
C ALA A 438 21.86 12.75 -24.99
N LEU A 439 20.74 13.20 -24.42
CA LEU A 439 20.13 14.49 -24.75
C LEU A 439 20.28 15.47 -23.59
N LEU A 440 20.84 16.64 -23.86
CA LEU A 440 21.09 17.69 -22.88
C LEU A 440 20.16 18.88 -23.13
N TRP A 441 19.15 19.06 -22.29
CA TRP A 441 18.09 20.07 -22.48
C TRP A 441 18.06 21.12 -21.40
N GLY A 442 17.68 22.35 -21.76
CA GLY A 442 17.34 23.39 -20.79
C GLY A 442 18.51 23.99 -20.01
N TRP A 443 19.76 23.62 -20.34
CA TRP A 443 20.94 24.09 -19.62
C TRP A 443 21.47 25.43 -20.16
N PRO A 444 21.73 26.43 -19.31
CA PRO A 444 22.47 27.63 -19.72
C PRO A 444 23.97 27.38 -19.84
N SER A 445 24.51 26.41 -19.10
CA SER A 445 25.86 25.88 -19.26
C SER A 445 25.88 24.36 -19.07
N TYR A 446 26.73 23.65 -19.80
CA TYR A 446 26.88 22.20 -19.67
C TYR A 446 27.89 21.83 -18.57
N LEU A 447 28.87 22.70 -18.31
CA LEU A 447 29.78 22.54 -17.20
C LEU A 447 30.07 23.89 -16.53
N ARG A 448 30.14 23.89 -15.21
CA ARG A 448 30.65 25.00 -14.42
C ARG A 448 31.67 24.49 -13.41
N SER A 449 32.87 25.06 -13.40
CA SER A 449 33.95 24.67 -12.50
C SER A 449 34.50 25.87 -11.74
N THR A 450 34.74 25.72 -10.43
CA THR A 450 35.53 26.67 -9.65
C THR A 450 36.99 26.23 -9.55
N GLU A 451 37.91 27.19 -9.53
CA GLU A 451 39.34 26.90 -9.30
C GLU A 451 39.59 26.52 -7.84
N GLN A 452 40.48 25.55 -7.61
CA GLN A 452 40.86 25.10 -6.27
C GLN A 452 41.36 26.28 -5.41
N GLY A 453 40.68 26.53 -4.29
CA GLY A 453 41.01 27.59 -3.35
C GLY A 453 40.60 29.01 -3.78
N ASP A 454 39.92 29.17 -4.92
CA ASP A 454 39.39 30.45 -5.42
C ASP A 454 37.99 30.29 -6.03
N PRO A 455 36.92 30.31 -5.20
CA PRO A 455 35.55 30.08 -5.65
C PRO A 455 34.99 31.20 -6.56
N GLN A 456 35.68 32.34 -6.67
CA GLN A 456 35.27 33.45 -7.54
C GLN A 456 35.70 33.24 -8.99
N LYS A 457 36.72 32.41 -9.25
CA LYS A 457 37.16 32.07 -10.60
C LYS A 457 36.35 30.89 -11.12
N VAL A 458 35.41 31.21 -11.99
CA VAL A 458 34.51 30.24 -12.60
C VAL A 458 34.90 30.02 -14.06
N PHE A 459 35.15 28.77 -14.42
CA PHE A 459 35.24 28.31 -15.81
C PHE A 459 33.90 27.70 -16.23
N GLN A 460 33.45 27.96 -17.46
CA GLN A 460 32.17 27.48 -17.98
C GLN A 460 32.32 26.86 -19.37
N ILE A 461 31.54 25.82 -19.63
CA ILE A 461 31.33 25.23 -20.96
C ILE A 461 29.86 25.44 -21.32
N ASP A 462 29.61 26.15 -22.40
CA ASP A 462 28.28 26.60 -22.85
C ASP A 462 27.93 26.10 -24.27
N SER A 463 28.85 25.41 -24.94
CA SER A 463 28.65 24.94 -26.30
C SER A 463 29.33 23.59 -26.56
N HIS A 464 28.86 22.89 -27.59
CA HIS A 464 29.46 21.66 -28.10
C HIS A 464 30.97 21.83 -28.43
N ARG A 465 31.35 22.97 -29.04
CA ARG A 465 32.75 23.25 -29.40
C ARG A 465 33.64 23.39 -28.16
N THR A 466 33.18 24.14 -27.16
CA THR A 466 33.95 24.33 -25.91
C THR A 466 34.01 23.04 -25.09
N TRP A 467 32.99 22.17 -25.22
CA TRP A 467 33.00 20.83 -24.65
C TRP A 467 34.11 19.96 -25.25
N GLN A 468 34.15 19.83 -26.59
CA GLN A 468 35.18 19.03 -27.28
C GLN A 468 36.60 19.50 -26.96
N GLN A 469 36.83 20.82 -26.94
CA GLN A 469 38.14 21.40 -26.58
C GLN A 469 38.53 21.14 -25.12
N SER A 470 37.56 20.99 -24.22
CA SER A 470 37.81 20.82 -22.80
C SER A 470 38.08 19.37 -22.43
N TRP A 471 37.42 18.41 -23.08
CA TRP A 471 37.54 17.00 -22.76
C TRP A 471 38.44 16.22 -23.73
N GLY A 472 38.72 16.74 -24.93
CA GLY A 472 39.49 16.04 -25.96
C GLY A 472 38.71 14.93 -26.68
N ASN A 473 37.51 14.58 -26.22
CA ASN A 473 36.65 13.53 -26.77
C ASN A 473 35.60 14.09 -27.74
N HIS A 474 35.34 13.35 -28.82
CA HIS A 474 34.30 13.70 -29.79
C HIS A 474 32.92 13.22 -29.33
N VAL A 475 32.00 14.17 -29.13
CA VAL A 475 30.56 13.93 -28.92
C VAL A 475 29.75 14.51 -30.08
N ALA A 476 28.57 13.96 -30.33
CA ALA A 476 27.70 14.40 -31.41
C ALA A 476 27.03 15.76 -31.06
N ALA A 477 26.90 16.64 -32.05
CA ALA A 477 26.42 18.01 -31.81
C ALA A 477 24.92 18.09 -31.50
N ASP A 478 24.15 17.13 -32.03
CA ASP A 478 22.72 16.94 -31.79
C ASP A 478 22.37 16.53 -30.34
N MET A 479 23.36 16.14 -29.53
CA MET A 479 23.18 15.98 -28.08
C MET A 479 22.88 17.32 -27.37
N PHE A 480 23.34 18.44 -27.96
CA PHE A 480 23.27 19.79 -27.40
C PHE A 480 22.10 20.56 -28.03
N GLN A 481 20.87 20.28 -27.60
CA GLN A 481 19.67 20.82 -28.24
C GLN A 481 19.31 22.23 -27.74
N SER A 482 19.06 23.13 -28.70
CA SER A 482 18.61 24.50 -28.43
C SER A 482 17.08 24.64 -28.45
N GLU A 483 16.37 23.73 -29.12
CA GLU A 483 14.90 23.66 -29.13
C GLU A 483 14.42 22.83 -27.95
N LEU A 484 13.42 23.35 -27.22
CA LEU A 484 12.89 22.74 -26.01
C LEU A 484 11.43 22.34 -26.24
N PRO A 485 10.95 21.23 -25.63
CA PRO A 485 9.53 20.92 -25.61
C PRO A 485 8.72 22.06 -24.99
N ALA A 486 7.47 22.25 -25.45
CA ALA A 486 6.58 23.30 -24.94
C ALA A 486 6.25 23.07 -23.45
N GLU A 487 6.23 21.80 -23.02
CA GLU A 487 5.85 21.34 -21.68
C GLU A 487 7.04 21.26 -20.70
N LEU A 488 8.22 21.81 -21.06
CA LEU A 488 9.43 21.72 -20.23
C LEU A 488 9.23 22.23 -18.78
N GLU A 489 8.45 23.30 -18.62
CA GLU A 489 8.18 23.88 -17.30
C GLU A 489 7.30 22.96 -16.42
N GLU A 490 6.39 22.20 -17.04
CA GLU A 490 5.58 21.20 -16.33
C GLU A 490 6.45 20.01 -15.90
N LEU A 491 7.41 19.60 -16.75
CA LEU A 491 8.40 18.56 -16.42
C LEU A 491 9.31 18.94 -15.24
N LEU A 492 9.64 20.23 -15.06
CA LEU A 492 10.47 20.71 -13.94
C LEU A 492 9.69 20.79 -12.61
N THR A 493 8.39 20.54 -12.63
CA THR A 493 7.62 20.33 -11.39
C THR A 493 7.92 18.92 -10.88
N PRO A 494 8.21 18.73 -9.58
CA PRO A 494 8.55 17.42 -9.01
C PRO A 494 7.32 16.50 -8.93
N ALA A 495 6.84 16.08 -10.10
CA ALA A 495 5.68 15.24 -10.31
C ALA A 495 5.97 14.27 -11.44
N PHE A 496 5.42 13.06 -11.34
CA PHE A 496 5.59 12.03 -12.35
C PHE A 496 4.31 11.97 -13.20
N ILE A 497 4.40 12.57 -14.38
CA ILE A 497 3.26 12.67 -15.31
C ILE A 497 3.65 11.88 -16.56
N LYS A 498 3.20 10.62 -16.64
CA LYS A 498 3.57 9.68 -17.73
C LYS A 498 3.44 10.28 -19.13
N PRO A 499 2.33 10.96 -19.50
CA PRO A 499 2.19 11.54 -20.84
C PRO A 499 3.26 12.58 -21.19
N LEU A 500 3.80 13.30 -20.20
CA LEU A 500 4.86 14.28 -20.45
C LEU A 500 6.20 13.62 -20.77
N LEU A 501 6.39 12.33 -20.46
CA LEU A 501 7.62 11.58 -20.74
C LEU A 501 7.61 10.87 -22.10
N ASP A 502 6.50 10.96 -22.84
CA ASP A 502 6.39 10.52 -24.23
C ASP A 502 7.02 11.53 -25.22
N PHE A 503 7.79 12.53 -24.75
CA PHE A 503 8.64 13.36 -25.63
C PHE A 503 9.64 12.51 -26.41
N SER A 504 9.91 11.30 -25.93
CA SER A 504 10.63 10.23 -26.62
C SER A 504 9.77 9.52 -27.70
N LYS A 505 8.62 10.07 -28.12
CA LYS A 505 7.83 9.65 -29.31
C LYS A 505 7.42 10.76 -30.33
N GLN A 506 7.54 12.06 -30.01
CA GLN A 506 7.54 13.23 -30.94
C GLN A 506 8.66 13.32 -32.02
N LYS A 507 8.30 13.24 -33.32
CA LYS A 507 9.20 13.03 -34.50
C LYS A 507 10.47 13.90 -34.66
N ASN A 508 10.54 15.09 -34.04
CA ASN A 508 11.64 16.05 -34.25
C ASN A 508 12.67 16.06 -33.10
N VAL A 509 12.50 15.19 -32.11
CA VAL A 509 13.21 15.24 -30.81
C VAL A 509 13.93 13.90 -30.51
N TYR A 510 13.93 12.96 -31.45
CA TYR A 510 14.53 11.63 -31.32
C TYR A 510 16.04 11.60 -31.41
N ALA A 511 16.70 11.21 -30.31
CA ALA A 511 17.97 10.51 -30.40
C ALA A 511 17.70 9.00 -30.23
N VAL A 512 17.87 8.25 -31.31
CA VAL A 512 17.80 6.79 -31.31
C VAL A 512 19.22 6.27 -31.45
N SER A 513 19.62 5.37 -30.55
CA SER A 513 20.93 4.73 -30.63
C SER A 513 21.05 3.90 -31.89
N ALA A 514 22.28 3.51 -32.25
CA ALA A 514 22.54 2.59 -33.36
C ALA A 514 21.76 1.26 -33.25
N ASP A 515 21.41 0.87 -32.01
CA ASP A 515 20.67 -0.36 -31.69
C ASP A 515 19.15 -0.16 -31.59
N GLY A 516 18.62 1.02 -31.94
CA GLY A 516 17.18 1.29 -31.93
C GLY A 516 16.60 1.67 -30.57
N VAL A 517 17.44 1.98 -29.57
CA VAL A 517 16.99 2.39 -28.22
C VAL A 517 16.78 3.91 -28.20
N ILE A 518 15.61 4.34 -27.75
CA ILE A 518 15.29 5.77 -27.61
C ILE A 518 15.87 6.30 -26.30
N ALA A 519 16.45 7.50 -26.35
CA ALA A 519 16.96 8.15 -25.15
C ALA A 519 15.85 8.48 -24.14
N GLY A 520 16.12 8.24 -22.86
CA GLY A 520 15.25 8.52 -21.72
C GLY A 520 14.64 7.26 -21.11
N CYS A 521 13.91 7.45 -20.02
CA CYS A 521 13.19 6.36 -19.36
C CYS A 521 11.99 5.88 -20.16
N ASP A 522 11.62 4.62 -19.91
CA ASP A 522 10.41 3.96 -20.40
C ASP A 522 9.29 4.14 -19.36
N PRO A 523 8.40 5.14 -19.51
CA PRO A 523 7.41 5.48 -18.49
C PRO A 523 6.36 4.39 -18.27
N ALA A 524 6.22 3.42 -19.19
CA ALA A 524 5.32 2.29 -19.04
C ALA A 524 5.77 1.32 -17.95
N ARG A 525 7.08 1.21 -17.72
CA ARG A 525 7.68 0.36 -16.68
C ARG A 525 7.84 1.06 -15.33
N LEU A 526 7.46 2.33 -15.25
CA LEU A 526 7.57 3.15 -14.06
C LEU A 526 6.22 3.32 -13.36
N ALA A 527 6.24 3.35 -12.03
CA ALA A 527 5.09 3.61 -11.18
C ALA A 527 5.46 4.58 -10.06
N SER A 528 4.49 5.36 -9.60
CA SER A 528 4.64 6.32 -8.51
C SER A 528 3.32 6.49 -7.79
N LEU A 529 3.38 7.04 -6.57
CA LEU A 529 2.19 7.38 -5.79
C LEU A 529 1.30 8.40 -6.53
N SER A 530 0.05 8.03 -6.76
CA SER A 530 -0.99 8.93 -7.27
C SER A 530 -1.44 9.94 -6.20
N GLU A 531 -2.07 11.04 -6.61
CA GLU A 531 -2.62 12.03 -5.67
C GLU A 531 -3.73 11.43 -4.80
N SER A 532 -4.55 10.53 -5.36
CA SER A 532 -5.58 9.80 -4.63
C SER A 532 -4.98 8.84 -3.60
N GLN A 533 -3.90 8.11 -3.93
CA GLN A 533 -3.16 7.32 -2.94
C GLN A 533 -2.58 8.17 -1.81
N GLN A 534 -2.03 9.35 -2.11
CA GLN A 534 -1.55 10.27 -1.07
C GLN A 534 -2.68 10.78 -0.17
N ARG A 535 -3.85 11.11 -0.74
CA ARG A 535 -5.05 11.48 0.04
C ARG A 535 -5.56 10.34 0.91
N ARG A 536 -5.59 9.12 0.39
CA ARG A 536 -5.91 7.91 1.16
C ARG A 536 -4.94 7.71 2.33
N ILE A 537 -3.63 7.82 2.09
CA ILE A 537 -2.62 7.70 3.14
C ILE A 537 -2.87 8.73 4.24
N LYS A 538 -3.11 9.99 3.86
CA LYS A 538 -3.44 11.05 4.80
C LYS A 538 -4.71 10.72 5.62
N ALA A 539 -5.80 10.33 4.94
CA ALA A 539 -7.05 9.92 5.58
C ALA A 539 -6.86 8.80 6.61
N VAL A 540 -6.07 7.79 6.24
CA VAL A 540 -5.74 6.66 7.10
C VAL A 540 -4.93 7.08 8.34
N LEU A 541 -4.02 8.04 8.21
CA LEU A 541 -3.19 8.53 9.32
C LEU A 541 -3.94 9.48 10.25
N GLU A 542 -4.91 10.21 9.72
CA GLU A 542 -5.78 11.11 10.48
C GLU A 542 -6.93 10.36 11.18
N GLN A 543 -7.03 9.04 10.98
CA GLN A 543 -8.01 8.21 11.64
C GLN A 543 -7.84 8.29 13.18
N PRO A 544 -8.90 8.62 13.94
CA PRO A 544 -8.83 8.68 15.39
C PRO A 544 -8.66 7.30 16.01
N ASP A 545 -7.75 7.18 16.98
CA ASP A 545 -7.57 5.97 17.79
C ASP A 545 -8.50 6.02 19.02
N ILE A 546 -9.77 5.66 18.79
CA ILE A 546 -10.82 5.72 19.80
C ILE A 546 -10.53 4.74 20.94
N ASP A 547 -10.09 3.52 20.60
CA ASP A 547 -9.79 2.45 21.54
C ASP A 547 -8.66 2.83 22.49
N GLN A 548 -7.50 3.26 21.98
CA GLN A 548 -6.41 3.71 22.84
C GLN A 548 -6.82 4.91 23.70
N GLY A 549 -7.63 5.82 23.15
CA GLY A 549 -8.21 6.95 23.88
C GLY A 549 -9.07 6.52 25.08
N ILE A 550 -9.86 5.45 24.93
CA ILE A 550 -10.69 4.88 26.01
C ILE A 550 -9.85 4.06 26.99
N GLN A 551 -8.96 3.19 26.49
CA GLN A 551 -8.09 2.36 27.32
C GLN A 551 -7.18 3.20 28.22
N SER A 552 -6.55 4.24 27.66
CA SER A 552 -5.68 5.15 28.42
C SER A 552 -6.43 5.89 29.53
N GLN A 553 -7.71 6.19 29.31
CA GLN A 553 -8.58 6.81 30.30
C GLN A 553 -8.90 5.87 31.47
N PHE A 554 -9.06 4.57 31.21
CA PHE A 554 -9.35 3.56 32.25
C PHE A 554 -8.11 2.80 32.79
N ALA A 555 -6.91 3.06 32.27
CA ALA A 555 -5.68 2.38 32.67
C ALA A 555 -5.37 2.48 34.18
N LYS A 556 -5.85 3.53 34.85
CA LYS A 556 -5.70 3.75 36.31
C LYS A 556 -7.06 3.89 37.02
N ALA A 557 -8.12 3.32 36.44
CA ALA A 557 -9.47 3.43 36.99
C ALA A 557 -9.60 2.70 38.33
N LYS A 558 -10.39 3.28 39.23
CA LYS A 558 -10.81 2.60 40.46
C LYS A 558 -11.75 1.44 40.11
N THR A 559 -11.63 0.30 40.78
CA THR A 559 -12.54 -0.83 40.58
C THR A 559 -13.62 -0.87 41.67
N GLU A 560 -14.86 -1.08 41.26
CA GLU A 560 -16.04 -1.28 42.09
C GLU A 560 -16.77 -2.54 41.63
N THR A 561 -17.54 -3.16 42.53
CA THR A 561 -18.35 -4.35 42.20
C THR A 561 -19.82 -4.07 42.45
N PHE A 562 -20.69 -4.57 41.58
CA PHE A 562 -22.13 -4.42 41.72
C PHE A 562 -22.85 -5.71 41.36
N ASP A 563 -23.75 -6.14 42.25
CA ASP A 563 -24.61 -7.30 42.07
C ASP A 563 -25.98 -6.85 41.57
N MET A 564 -26.25 -7.14 40.31
CA MET A 564 -27.47 -6.78 39.59
C MET A 564 -28.73 -7.43 40.17
N SER A 565 -28.60 -8.47 41.00
CA SER A 565 -29.74 -9.10 41.68
C SER A 565 -30.16 -8.36 42.96
N LYS A 566 -29.30 -7.48 43.50
CA LYS A 566 -29.47 -6.86 44.82
C LYS A 566 -29.85 -5.37 44.77
N GLY A 567 -29.85 -4.73 43.60
CA GLY A 567 -30.16 -3.31 43.51
C GLY A 567 -30.38 -2.80 42.09
N ASN A 568 -30.62 -1.49 41.98
CA ASN A 568 -30.79 -0.80 40.72
C ASN A 568 -29.45 -0.21 40.24
N LEU A 569 -28.96 -0.67 39.08
CA LEU A 569 -27.71 -0.18 38.50
C LEU A 569 -27.71 1.34 38.30
N SER A 570 -28.83 1.93 37.88
CA SER A 570 -28.91 3.38 37.64
C SER A 570 -28.63 4.21 38.89
N GLU A 571 -29.13 3.77 40.05
CA GLU A 571 -28.91 4.44 41.32
C GLU A 571 -27.45 4.28 41.78
N PHE A 572 -26.89 3.08 41.58
CA PHE A 572 -25.49 2.80 41.89
C PHE A 572 -24.51 3.64 41.05
N LEU A 573 -24.71 3.70 39.73
CA LEU A 573 -23.84 4.44 38.82
C LEU A 573 -23.85 5.96 39.08
N ASN A 574 -24.94 6.47 39.67
CA ASN A 574 -25.07 7.87 40.08
C ASN A 574 -24.68 8.13 41.54
N SER A 575 -24.28 7.10 42.29
CA SER A 575 -23.88 7.24 43.68
C SER A 575 -22.50 7.91 43.83
N PRO A 576 -22.15 8.42 45.02
CA PRO A 576 -20.82 8.96 45.30
C PRO A 576 -19.68 7.93 45.18
N ALA A 577 -19.99 6.62 45.19
CA ALA A 577 -18.99 5.57 45.02
C ALA A 577 -18.31 5.64 43.64
N ILE A 578 -19.04 6.15 42.63
CA ILE A 578 -18.60 6.31 41.26
C ILE A 578 -18.12 7.75 41.05
N SER A 579 -16.81 7.93 41.15
CA SER A 579 -16.12 9.22 40.97
C SER A 579 -14.85 9.04 40.13
N GLY A 580 -14.61 9.96 39.18
CA GLY A 580 -13.55 9.82 38.19
C GLY A 580 -13.72 8.59 37.28
N PRO A 581 -12.66 8.17 36.56
CA PRO A 581 -12.65 6.91 35.83
C PRO A 581 -12.85 5.72 36.77
N THR A 582 -13.96 5.00 36.60
CA THR A 582 -14.33 3.85 37.45
C THR A 582 -14.66 2.62 36.60
N ARG A 583 -14.03 1.49 36.90
CA ARG A 583 -14.40 0.16 36.40
C ARG A 583 -15.41 -0.48 37.34
N VAL A 584 -16.56 -0.90 36.84
CA VAL A 584 -17.61 -1.56 37.59
C VAL A 584 -17.76 -2.98 37.08
N ASN A 585 -17.38 -3.93 37.93
CA ASN A 585 -17.56 -5.35 37.68
C ASN A 585 -18.99 -5.74 38.06
N LEU A 586 -19.76 -6.17 37.06
CA LEU A 586 -21.14 -6.56 37.19
C LEU A 586 -21.23 -8.07 37.39
N SER A 587 -22.02 -8.46 38.41
CA SER A 587 -22.37 -9.86 38.71
C SER A 587 -23.89 -10.02 38.78
N GLY A 588 -24.38 -11.24 38.58
CA GLY A 588 -25.81 -11.56 38.58
C GLY A 588 -26.15 -12.63 37.55
N GLN A 589 -27.33 -13.25 37.65
CA GLN A 589 -27.76 -14.27 36.69
C GLN A 589 -29.22 -14.11 36.30
N GLY A 590 -29.53 -14.44 35.04
CA GLY A 590 -30.88 -14.38 34.48
C GLY A 590 -31.30 -12.97 34.07
N ILE A 591 -32.61 -12.71 34.14
CA ILE A 591 -33.18 -11.42 33.75
C ILE A 591 -33.06 -10.42 34.90
N CYS A 592 -32.27 -9.38 34.72
CA CYS A 592 -32.10 -8.28 35.67
C CYS A 592 -32.89 -7.06 35.22
N TYR A 593 -33.80 -6.60 36.06
CA TYR A 593 -34.61 -5.43 35.77
C TYR A 593 -33.96 -4.15 36.29
N MET A 594 -33.94 -3.09 35.48
CA MET A 594 -33.38 -1.80 35.86
C MET A 594 -34.24 -0.63 35.37
N THR A 595 -34.00 0.55 35.93
CA THR A 595 -34.49 1.81 35.35
C THR A 595 -33.51 2.31 34.28
N PRO A 596 -33.96 3.15 33.33
CA PRO A 596 -33.06 3.82 32.39
C PRO A 596 -31.90 4.54 33.11
N VAL A 597 -30.71 4.41 32.58
CA VAL A 597 -29.49 4.98 33.14
C VAL A 597 -29.20 6.31 32.47
N THR A 598 -29.04 7.38 33.24
CA THR A 598 -28.56 8.67 32.74
C THR A 598 -27.21 8.96 33.37
N LEU A 599 -26.20 9.22 32.53
CA LEU A 599 -24.83 9.53 32.91
C LEU A 599 -24.46 10.91 32.39
N GLU A 600 -24.13 11.83 33.29
CA GLU A 600 -23.68 13.19 32.95
C GLU A 600 -22.32 13.46 33.60
N ASN A 601 -21.33 13.83 32.79
CA ASN A 601 -19.94 14.03 33.20
C ASN A 601 -19.33 12.83 33.96
N LYS A 602 -19.68 11.60 33.56
CA LYS A 602 -19.18 10.36 34.18
C LYS A 602 -18.23 9.61 33.25
N GLN A 603 -17.35 8.80 33.85
CA GLN A 603 -16.37 7.98 33.14
C GLN A 603 -16.42 6.56 33.71
N ILE A 604 -17.13 5.66 33.03
CA ILE A 604 -17.49 4.34 33.56
C ILE A 604 -17.13 3.25 32.56
N GLN A 605 -16.49 2.19 33.04
CA GLN A 605 -16.29 0.94 32.30
C GLN A 605 -17.12 -0.16 32.99
N LEU A 606 -18.14 -0.69 32.31
CA LEU A 606 -18.97 -1.79 32.80
C LEU A 606 -18.41 -3.12 32.29
N VAL A 607 -17.96 -3.98 33.20
CA VAL A 607 -17.40 -5.30 32.85
C VAL A 607 -18.33 -6.38 33.37
N PHE A 608 -18.94 -7.14 32.46
CA PHE A 608 -19.77 -8.29 32.83
C PHE A 608 -18.85 -9.50 33.08
N GLN A 609 -18.67 -9.87 34.36
CA GLN A 609 -17.73 -10.92 34.76
C GLN A 609 -18.32 -12.33 34.54
N ASN A 610 -17.50 -13.24 33.98
CA ASN A 610 -17.75 -14.69 33.95
C ASN A 610 -16.64 -15.42 34.73
N GLU A 611 -16.68 -15.38 36.06
CA GLU A 611 -15.60 -15.91 36.92
C GLU A 611 -15.63 -17.44 37.15
N SER A 612 -16.57 -18.21 36.59
CA SER A 612 -16.62 -19.67 36.80
C SER A 612 -16.92 -20.47 35.53
N ALA A 613 -16.05 -21.45 35.26
CA ALA A 613 -16.18 -22.44 34.20
C ALA A 613 -17.35 -23.43 34.40
N GLU A 614 -18.11 -23.33 35.49
CA GLU A 614 -19.26 -24.22 35.77
C GLU A 614 -20.62 -23.60 35.44
N SER A 615 -20.73 -22.28 35.28
CA SER A 615 -21.96 -21.62 34.81
C SER A 615 -21.71 -20.16 34.38
N PRO A 616 -21.85 -19.80 33.09
CA PRO A 616 -21.75 -18.40 32.67
C PRO A 616 -22.92 -17.59 33.21
N GLN A 617 -22.61 -16.44 33.81
CA GLN A 617 -23.57 -15.50 34.38
C GLN A 617 -24.17 -14.64 33.27
N VAL A 618 -25.25 -15.12 32.62
CA VAL A 618 -25.97 -14.31 31.63
C VAL A 618 -26.86 -13.31 32.34
N VAL A 619 -26.53 -12.03 32.28
CA VAL A 619 -27.36 -10.93 32.78
C VAL A 619 -28.15 -10.33 31.60
N GLU A 620 -29.41 -10.72 31.43
CA GLU A 620 -30.33 -10.10 30.46
C GLU A 620 -30.95 -8.85 31.08
N LEU A 621 -30.62 -7.66 30.57
CA LEU A 621 -31.21 -6.41 31.08
C LEU A 621 -32.60 -6.16 30.52
N LYS A 622 -33.59 -5.96 31.40
CA LYS A 622 -34.95 -5.50 31.05
C LYS A 622 -35.31 -4.21 31.79
N LEU A 623 -36.12 -3.35 31.18
CA LEU A 623 -36.66 -2.19 31.87
C LEU A 623 -37.76 -2.62 32.85
N LEU A 624 -37.73 -2.06 34.07
CA LEU A 624 -38.80 -2.27 35.05
C LEU A 624 -40.16 -1.78 34.49
N PRO A 625 -41.21 -2.62 34.49
CA PRO A 625 -42.56 -2.15 34.19
C PRO A 625 -43.01 -1.20 35.31
N SER A 626 -43.04 0.11 35.02
CA SER A 626 -43.56 1.19 35.89
C SER A 626 -42.78 1.48 37.19
N SER A 627 -41.73 2.30 37.09
CA SER A 627 -41.24 3.11 38.24
C SER A 627 -41.50 4.62 38.08
N ALA A 628 -42.00 5.08 36.93
CA ALA A 628 -42.33 6.48 36.74
C ALA A 628 -43.63 6.83 37.50
N LYS A 629 -43.51 7.41 38.71
CA LYS A 629 -44.62 8.05 39.43
C LYS A 629 -45.30 9.16 38.63
N THR A 630 -44.70 9.59 37.52
CA THR A 630 -45.23 10.54 36.56
C THR A 630 -45.17 9.91 35.16
N ARG A 631 -46.32 9.51 34.61
CA ARG A 631 -46.42 9.21 33.17
C ARG A 631 -46.05 10.48 32.40
N SER A 632 -44.81 10.61 31.95
CA SER A 632 -44.53 11.53 30.84
C SER A 632 -45.31 10.99 29.63
N LYS A 633 -45.92 11.88 28.85
CA LYS A 633 -46.64 11.49 27.63
C LYS A 633 -45.70 10.97 26.52
N SER A 634 -44.38 11.02 26.71
CA SER A 634 -43.38 10.83 25.65
C SER A 634 -42.70 9.45 25.60
N GLY A 635 -42.93 8.55 26.57
CA GLY A 635 -42.25 7.24 26.60
C GLY A 635 -40.80 7.31 27.12
N ILE A 636 -40.07 6.19 27.08
CA ILE A 636 -38.64 6.11 27.48
C ILE A 636 -37.77 6.31 26.23
N GLU A 637 -36.86 7.27 26.26
CA GLU A 637 -36.03 7.60 25.10
C GLU A 637 -34.90 6.58 24.87
N ALA A 638 -34.12 6.23 25.89
CA ALA A 638 -33.01 5.28 25.76
C ALA A 638 -32.83 4.36 27.00
N PHE A 639 -32.13 3.23 26.85
CA PHE A 639 -31.64 2.45 28.00
C PHE A 639 -30.52 3.19 28.73
N PHE A 640 -29.56 3.72 27.98
CA PHE A 640 -28.46 4.55 28.47
C PHE A 640 -28.49 5.92 27.80
N SER A 641 -28.46 7.00 28.57
CA SER A 641 -28.32 8.37 28.08
C SER A 641 -27.00 8.95 28.57
N LEU A 642 -26.13 9.33 27.63
CA LEU A 642 -24.78 9.84 27.89
C LEU A 642 -24.68 11.30 27.50
N LYS A 643 -24.26 12.14 28.45
CA LYS A 643 -23.96 13.55 28.20
C LYS A 643 -22.58 13.91 28.74
N ASN A 644 -21.70 14.39 27.88
CA ASN A 644 -20.30 14.68 28.22
C ASN A 644 -19.61 13.54 28.99
N SER A 645 -19.92 12.28 28.65
CA SER A 645 -19.52 11.11 29.43
C SER A 645 -18.75 10.09 28.60
N THR A 646 -18.00 9.22 29.27
CA THR A 646 -17.36 8.04 28.67
C THR A 646 -18.00 6.80 29.25
N LEU A 647 -18.55 5.95 28.38
CA LEU A 647 -19.08 4.64 28.75
C LEU A 647 -18.42 3.56 27.90
N GLU A 648 -17.74 2.61 28.53
CA GLU A 648 -17.32 1.36 27.91
C GLU A 648 -18.15 0.23 28.49
N VAL A 649 -18.65 -0.65 27.63
CA VAL A 649 -19.42 -1.84 28.01
C VAL A 649 -18.73 -3.06 27.43
N SER A 650 -18.21 -3.92 28.30
CA SER A 650 -17.45 -5.12 27.91
C SER A 650 -18.23 -6.38 28.30
N GLY A 651 -18.56 -7.21 27.31
CA GLY A 651 -19.19 -8.51 27.53
C GLY A 651 -20.71 -8.50 27.76
N GLY A 652 -21.38 -7.36 27.53
CA GLY A 652 -22.82 -7.22 27.78
C GLY A 652 -23.71 -8.08 26.86
N ALA A 653 -24.83 -8.59 27.38
CA ALA A 653 -25.85 -9.32 26.59
C ALA A 653 -27.22 -8.68 26.81
N PHE A 654 -27.70 -7.96 25.80
CA PHE A 654 -28.89 -7.14 25.90
C PHE A 654 -30.00 -7.66 24.99
N ARG A 655 -31.22 -7.74 25.52
CA ARG A 655 -32.40 -8.13 24.75
C ARG A 655 -33.52 -7.13 24.95
N VAL A 656 -33.97 -6.54 23.85
CA VAL A 656 -35.18 -5.72 23.83
C VAL A 656 -36.32 -6.63 23.37
N SER A 657 -37.33 -6.83 24.22
CA SER A 657 -38.49 -7.67 23.91
C SER A 657 -39.80 -6.89 23.99
N PRO A 658 -40.76 -7.09 23.08
CA PRO A 658 -42.03 -6.38 23.10
C PRO A 658 -42.99 -7.17 23.99
N GLU A 659 -42.77 -7.16 25.31
CA GLU A 659 -43.74 -7.77 26.23
C GLU A 659 -45.06 -6.97 26.19
N ARG A 660 -46.21 -7.66 26.27
CA ARG A 660 -47.56 -7.04 26.15
C ARG A 660 -47.82 -5.86 27.11
N LYS A 661 -47.02 -5.72 28.17
CA LYS A 661 -47.05 -4.61 29.15
C LYS A 661 -45.67 -3.94 29.33
N GLY A 662 -44.67 -4.33 28.55
CA GLY A 662 -43.29 -3.87 28.69
C GLY A 662 -43.07 -2.50 28.05
N VAL A 663 -42.20 -1.70 28.68
CA VAL A 663 -41.75 -0.43 28.11
C VAL A 663 -40.61 -0.72 27.14
N VAL A 664 -40.81 -0.37 25.87
CA VAL A 664 -39.78 -0.46 24.82
C VAL A 664 -39.18 0.94 24.67
N PRO A 665 -37.87 1.12 24.88
CA PRO A 665 -37.24 2.41 24.66
C PRO A 665 -37.09 2.68 23.17
N ARG A 666 -36.96 3.96 22.81
CA ARG A 666 -36.74 4.37 21.43
C ARG A 666 -35.34 3.99 20.94
N HIS A 667 -34.34 4.11 21.82
CA HIS A 667 -32.94 3.82 21.53
C HIS A 667 -32.34 2.88 22.58
N PHE A 668 -31.26 2.17 22.26
CA PHE A 668 -30.49 1.47 23.28
C PHE A 668 -29.54 2.46 24.01
N VAL A 669 -28.75 3.24 23.28
CA VAL A 669 -27.93 4.32 23.81
C VAL A 669 -28.25 5.63 23.11
N SER A 670 -28.39 6.73 23.85
CA SER A 670 -28.33 8.10 23.33
C SER A 670 -27.06 8.79 23.80
N CYS A 671 -26.35 9.48 22.89
CA CYS A 671 -25.08 10.13 23.13
C CYS A 671 -25.11 11.61 22.74
N GLN A 672 -24.59 12.46 23.62
CA GLN A 672 -24.30 13.87 23.33
C GLN A 672 -22.90 14.23 23.86
N ASN A 673 -22.00 14.69 22.97
CA ASN A 673 -20.60 15.00 23.27
C ASN A 673 -19.88 13.90 24.08
N SER A 674 -20.13 12.64 23.75
CA SER A 674 -19.74 11.49 24.58
C SER A 674 -18.89 10.47 23.83
N ARG A 675 -18.18 9.65 24.61
CA ARG A 675 -17.42 8.48 24.13
C ARG A 675 -18.15 7.20 24.52
N LEU A 676 -18.39 6.31 23.57
CA LEU A 676 -19.04 5.03 23.78
C LEU A 676 -18.19 3.91 23.19
N ALA A 677 -17.94 2.85 23.96
CA ALA A 677 -17.40 1.60 23.46
C ALA A 677 -18.32 0.43 23.79
N LEU A 678 -18.66 -0.37 22.79
CA LEU A 678 -19.35 -1.65 22.93
C LEU A 678 -18.38 -2.76 22.52
N ASP A 679 -17.79 -3.43 23.51
CA ASP A 679 -16.82 -4.51 23.31
C ASP A 679 -17.45 -5.85 23.71
N GLN A 680 -17.32 -6.86 22.84
CA GLN A 680 -17.87 -8.21 23.05
C GLN A 680 -19.35 -8.22 23.45
N CYS A 681 -20.11 -7.26 22.91
CA CYS A 681 -21.50 -7.03 23.25
C CYS A 681 -22.46 -7.73 22.29
N ILE A 682 -23.59 -8.19 22.83
CA ILE A 682 -24.71 -8.72 22.04
C ILE A 682 -25.91 -7.81 22.26
N LEU A 683 -26.54 -7.37 21.18
CA LEU A 683 -27.83 -6.68 21.23
C LEU A 683 -28.85 -7.42 20.35
N ALA A 684 -29.87 -7.99 20.98
CA ALA A 684 -31.02 -8.60 20.32
C ALA A 684 -32.25 -7.69 20.45
N ALA A 685 -32.46 -6.81 19.46
CA ALA A 685 -33.54 -5.84 19.41
C ALA A 685 -34.37 -5.93 18.10
N LEU A 686 -34.51 -7.15 17.56
CA LEU A 686 -35.40 -7.47 16.45
C LEU A 686 -36.84 -7.63 16.93
N LEU A 687 -37.55 -6.52 17.00
CA LEU A 687 -38.98 -6.43 17.30
C LEU A 687 -39.79 -6.43 15.99
N LEU A 688 -40.11 -7.61 15.47
CA LEU A 688 -40.90 -7.72 14.23
C LEU A 688 -42.30 -7.14 14.43
N ASN A 689 -42.69 -6.20 13.55
CA ASN A 689 -43.97 -5.46 13.58
C ASN A 689 -44.12 -4.41 14.70
N ASP A 690 -43.05 -4.05 15.41
CA ASP A 690 -43.05 -3.01 16.43
C ASP A 690 -42.02 -1.93 16.07
N ASN A 691 -42.50 -0.71 15.82
CA ASN A 691 -41.70 0.43 15.39
C ASN A 691 -41.26 1.33 16.56
N ARG A 692 -41.51 0.92 17.81
CA ARG A 692 -41.13 1.72 18.98
C ARG A 692 -39.60 1.84 19.13
N PHE A 693 -38.87 0.77 18.84
CA PHE A 693 -37.41 0.77 18.86
C PHE A 693 -36.86 1.23 17.51
N GLN A 694 -36.12 2.34 17.50
CA GLN A 694 -35.65 3.04 16.30
C GLN A 694 -34.16 2.88 16.05
N SER A 695 -33.31 2.83 17.08
CA SER A 695 -31.89 2.54 16.86
C SER A 695 -31.15 1.93 18.04
N ALA A 696 -30.02 1.27 17.78
CA ALA A 696 -29.12 0.88 18.87
C ALA A 696 -28.42 2.12 19.46
N ILE A 697 -27.89 2.99 18.61
CA ILE A 697 -27.16 4.19 19.03
C ILE A 697 -27.83 5.41 18.38
N SER A 698 -28.13 6.41 19.19
CA SER A 698 -28.63 7.71 18.76
C SER A 698 -27.62 8.79 19.15
N ILE A 699 -27.29 9.69 18.23
CA ILE A 699 -26.34 10.77 18.47
C ILE A 699 -27.05 12.10 18.34
N GLU A 700 -27.17 12.79 19.45
CA GLU A 700 -27.81 14.10 19.54
C GLU A 700 -26.80 15.21 19.25
N PRO A 701 -27.24 16.33 18.63
CA PRO A 701 -26.34 17.45 18.35
C PRO A 701 -25.79 18.05 19.64
N GLY A 702 -24.48 18.27 19.66
CA GLY A 702 -23.77 18.92 20.74
C GLY A 702 -23.79 20.45 20.64
N SER A 703 -23.68 21.14 21.78
CA SER A 703 -23.45 22.59 21.82
C SER A 703 -21.96 22.98 21.83
N SER A 704 -21.05 22.01 21.80
CA SER A 704 -19.59 22.19 21.87
C SER A 704 -18.92 21.64 20.62
N GLU A 705 -17.75 22.15 20.24
CA GLU A 705 -16.90 21.63 19.14
C GLU A 705 -16.36 20.20 19.36
N LYS A 706 -16.83 19.46 20.36
CA LYS A 706 -16.35 18.11 20.66
C LYS A 706 -17.10 17.08 19.82
N SER A 707 -16.37 16.23 19.09
CA SER A 707 -16.91 15.08 18.37
C SER A 707 -17.42 14.01 19.34
N ASN A 708 -18.49 13.31 18.96
CA ASN A 708 -18.85 12.04 19.60
C ASN A 708 -17.93 10.95 19.06
N GLN A 709 -17.46 10.04 19.93
CA GLN A 709 -16.57 8.94 19.52
C GLN A 709 -17.23 7.60 19.88
N ILE A 710 -17.43 6.74 18.89
CA ILE A 710 -18.14 5.47 19.04
C ILE A 710 -17.25 4.33 18.56
N LEU A 711 -17.01 3.34 19.42
CA LEU A 711 -16.31 2.10 19.11
C LEU A 711 -17.26 0.91 19.24
N ILE A 712 -17.34 0.07 18.22
CA ILE A 712 -18.03 -1.22 18.25
C ILE A 712 -17.02 -2.31 17.91
N ASP A 713 -16.70 -3.14 18.88
CA ASP A 713 -15.66 -4.16 18.77
C ASP A 713 -16.19 -5.55 19.16
N HIS A 714 -15.82 -6.58 18.39
CA HIS A 714 -16.19 -7.98 18.59
C HIS A 714 -17.68 -8.18 18.96
N SER A 715 -18.58 -7.39 18.38
CA SER A 715 -19.97 -7.29 18.81
C SER A 715 -20.96 -7.79 17.76
N PHE A 716 -22.08 -8.34 18.24
CA PHE A 716 -23.19 -8.80 17.41
C PHE A 716 -24.45 -8.00 17.72
N LEU A 717 -24.82 -7.08 16.83
CA LEU A 717 -25.95 -6.17 17.02
C LEU A 717 -27.03 -6.46 15.98
N THR A 718 -28.25 -6.73 16.45
CA THR A 718 -29.42 -7.00 15.61
C THR A 718 -30.58 -6.09 16.01
N VAL A 719 -31.11 -5.32 15.07
CA VAL A 719 -32.11 -4.27 15.35
C VAL A 719 -33.22 -4.20 14.29
N SER A 720 -34.44 -3.84 14.73
CA SER A 720 -35.55 -3.52 13.80
C SER A 720 -35.40 -2.17 13.09
N GLY A 721 -34.73 -1.21 13.73
CA GLY A 721 -34.44 0.12 13.17
C GLY A 721 -33.00 0.22 12.68
N SER A 722 -32.36 1.39 12.78
CA SER A 722 -30.95 1.56 12.38
C SER A 722 -29.96 1.15 13.46
N ILE A 723 -28.73 0.77 13.12
CA ILE A 723 -27.72 0.51 14.16
C ILE A 723 -27.30 1.84 14.79
N LEU A 724 -26.95 2.82 13.97
CA LEU A 724 -26.60 4.16 14.42
C LEU A 724 -27.43 5.19 13.66
N GLN A 725 -28.00 6.13 14.40
CA GLN A 725 -28.67 7.31 13.86
C GLN A 725 -28.01 8.56 14.45
N SER A 726 -27.49 9.43 13.59
CA SER A 726 -26.88 10.68 14.01
C SER A 726 -27.71 11.88 13.56
N ALA A 727 -27.86 12.84 14.44
CA ALA A 727 -28.25 14.22 14.14
C ALA A 727 -27.06 15.20 14.35
N SER A 728 -25.88 14.69 14.71
CA SER A 728 -24.63 15.45 14.79
C SER A 728 -23.83 15.32 13.51
N THR A 729 -23.30 16.44 13.02
CA THR A 729 -22.34 16.48 11.91
C THR A 729 -20.89 16.25 12.35
N GLN A 730 -20.65 16.06 13.65
CA GLN A 730 -19.35 15.77 14.26
C GLN A 730 -19.38 14.39 14.93
N LEU A 731 -18.74 13.40 14.29
CA LEU A 731 -18.76 11.99 14.71
C LEU A 731 -17.50 11.24 14.24
N GLU A 732 -16.90 10.50 15.17
CA GLU A 732 -15.88 9.50 14.88
C GLU A 732 -16.44 8.12 15.23
N LEU A 733 -16.44 7.21 14.25
CA LEU A 733 -17.01 5.87 14.39
C LEU A 733 -16.00 4.82 13.94
N GLU A 734 -15.69 3.87 14.83
CA GLU A 734 -14.87 2.70 14.54
C GLU A 734 -15.70 1.42 14.77
N VAL A 735 -15.77 0.57 13.75
CA VAL A 735 -16.41 -0.75 13.83
C VAL A 735 -15.41 -1.81 13.39
N ARG A 736 -15.09 -2.74 14.29
CA ARG A 736 -14.15 -3.82 13.99
C ARG A 736 -14.63 -5.18 14.48
N ASN A 737 -14.28 -6.24 13.75
CA ASN A 737 -14.59 -7.63 14.10
C ASN A 737 -16.07 -7.89 14.45
N SER A 738 -16.99 -7.10 13.88
CA SER A 738 -18.38 -7.03 14.34
C SER A 738 -19.37 -7.37 13.25
N LEU A 739 -20.50 -7.95 13.63
CA LEU A 739 -21.60 -8.29 12.73
C LEU A 739 -22.81 -7.43 13.07
N LEU A 740 -23.20 -6.57 12.13
CA LEU A 740 -24.30 -5.63 12.28
C LEU A 740 -25.45 -5.98 11.33
N LEU A 741 -26.62 -6.27 11.90
CA LEU A 741 -27.83 -6.59 11.15
C LEU A 741 -28.94 -5.59 11.47
N SER A 742 -29.45 -4.94 10.43
CA SER A 742 -30.52 -3.94 10.52
C SER A 742 -31.69 -4.30 9.61
N GLN A 743 -32.93 -4.10 10.08
CA GLN A 743 -34.13 -4.12 9.24
C GLN A 743 -34.45 -2.75 8.61
N GLN A 744 -33.58 -1.76 8.80
CA GLN A 744 -33.54 -0.49 8.07
C GLN A 744 -32.12 -0.27 7.54
N ASP A 745 -31.48 0.86 7.88
CA ASP A 745 -30.12 1.19 7.50
C ASP A 745 -29.11 0.79 8.58
N ILE A 746 -27.82 0.62 8.25
CA ILE A 746 -26.80 0.44 9.31
C ILE A 746 -26.51 1.80 9.96
N PHE A 747 -26.05 2.76 9.17
CA PHE A 747 -25.65 4.10 9.60
C PHE A 747 -26.50 5.17 8.90
N ALA A 748 -27.32 5.89 9.67
CA ALA A 748 -28.04 7.07 9.20
C ALA A 748 -27.30 8.32 9.66
N LEU A 749 -26.70 9.07 8.72
CA LEU A 749 -25.75 10.15 8.98
C LEU A 749 -26.17 11.47 8.31
N PRO A 750 -26.03 12.62 8.99
CA PRO A 750 -26.26 13.92 8.38
C PRO A 750 -25.02 14.36 7.61
N ALA A 751 -25.17 14.74 6.34
CA ALA A 751 -24.10 15.32 5.55
C ALA A 751 -24.25 16.84 5.50
N LYS A 752 -23.22 17.55 5.95
CA LYS A 752 -23.09 19.00 5.81
C LYS A 752 -21.70 19.34 5.26
N PRO A 753 -21.58 19.84 4.02
CA PRO A 753 -20.29 20.24 3.45
C PRO A 753 -19.63 21.34 4.30
N GLY A 754 -18.31 21.28 4.44
CA GLY A 754 -17.51 22.24 5.23
C GLY A 754 -16.04 22.24 4.80
N ASP A 755 -15.18 22.93 5.56
CA ASP A 755 -13.75 23.01 5.28
C ASP A 755 -13.00 21.69 5.58
N SER A 756 -13.58 20.81 6.42
CA SER A 756 -13.11 19.45 6.71
C SER A 756 -14.28 18.48 6.87
N ALA A 757 -14.03 17.18 6.69
CA ALA A 757 -15.00 16.15 7.05
C ALA A 757 -15.34 16.26 8.54
N GLY A 758 -16.63 16.30 8.86
CA GLY A 758 -17.10 16.28 10.25
C GLY A 758 -17.36 14.86 10.74
N ILE A 759 -17.54 13.92 9.81
CA ILE A 759 -17.83 12.52 10.13
C ILE A 759 -16.73 11.62 9.56
N HIS A 760 -16.09 10.85 10.44
CA HIS A 760 -15.10 9.83 10.08
C HIS A 760 -15.63 8.45 10.47
N VAL A 761 -15.64 7.51 9.52
CA VAL A 761 -16.09 6.14 9.72
C VAL A 761 -14.98 5.18 9.31
N SER A 762 -14.60 4.29 10.22
CA SER A 762 -13.65 3.20 9.98
C SER A 762 -14.33 1.86 10.18
N LEU A 763 -14.33 1.03 9.15
CA LEU A 763 -14.91 -0.31 9.13
C LEU A 763 -13.78 -1.31 8.87
N ARG A 764 -13.59 -2.27 9.77
CA ARG A 764 -12.52 -3.25 9.64
C ARG A 764 -13.01 -4.66 9.94
N GLN A 765 -12.75 -5.61 9.05
CA GLN A 765 -13.02 -7.03 9.27
C GLN A 765 -14.43 -7.26 9.86
N SER A 766 -15.43 -6.60 9.27
CA SER A 766 -16.79 -6.53 9.81
C SER A 766 -17.83 -6.88 8.76
N THR A 767 -18.98 -7.39 9.20
CA THR A 767 -20.05 -7.86 8.32
C THR A 767 -21.28 -6.99 8.50
N PHE A 768 -21.74 -6.37 7.41
CA PHE A 768 -22.86 -5.42 7.40
C PHE A 768 -24.03 -5.98 6.60
N ALA A 769 -25.18 -6.14 7.27
CA ALA A 769 -26.40 -6.70 6.71
C ALA A 769 -27.61 -5.74 6.87
N PRO A 770 -27.71 -4.67 6.07
CA PRO A 770 -28.88 -3.79 6.03
C PRO A 770 -30.04 -4.35 5.21
N GLN A 771 -31.27 -4.01 5.58
CA GLN A 771 -32.42 -4.15 4.69
C GLN A 771 -32.52 -3.00 3.69
N GLY A 772 -32.16 -1.78 4.10
CA GLY A 772 -32.15 -0.58 3.25
C GLY A 772 -30.77 -0.32 2.67
N SER A 773 -29.97 0.46 3.40
CA SER A 773 -28.62 0.83 3.00
C SER A 773 -27.60 0.70 4.13
N VAL A 774 -26.30 0.58 3.81
CA VAL A 774 -25.25 0.67 4.84
C VAL A 774 -25.13 2.10 5.32
N PHE A 775 -25.12 3.06 4.40
CA PHE A 775 -25.03 4.49 4.67
C PHE A 775 -26.25 5.22 4.10
N ALA A 776 -27.18 5.63 4.98
CA ALA A 776 -28.26 6.54 4.64
C ALA A 776 -27.81 7.98 4.93
N ILE A 777 -27.58 8.76 3.88
CA ILE A 777 -27.04 10.11 4.00
C ILE A 777 -28.15 11.13 3.79
N SER A 778 -28.43 11.93 4.82
CA SER A 778 -29.36 13.06 4.76
C SER A 778 -28.60 14.38 4.66
N GLU A 779 -28.70 15.08 3.52
CA GLU A 779 -28.08 16.41 3.38
C GLU A 779 -28.81 17.48 4.19
N GLU A 780 -28.07 18.25 4.96
CA GLU A 780 -28.58 19.48 5.57
C GLU A 780 -28.44 20.65 4.59
N THR A 781 -29.54 21.36 4.31
CA THR A 781 -29.53 22.55 3.45
C THR A 781 -28.68 23.66 4.08
N GLY A 782 -27.51 23.94 3.51
CA GLY A 782 -26.64 25.04 3.89
C GLY A 782 -26.25 25.92 2.69
N ASN A 783 -26.32 27.24 2.84
CA ASN A 783 -25.95 28.25 1.83
C ASN A 783 -24.43 28.45 1.69
N SER A 784 -23.61 27.40 1.76
CA SER A 784 -22.16 27.53 1.57
C SER A 784 -21.78 27.21 0.13
N SER A 785 -21.45 28.25 -0.63
CA SER A 785 -20.97 28.21 -2.02
C SER A 785 -19.47 27.87 -2.15
N SER A 786 -18.83 27.33 -1.11
CA SER A 786 -17.45 26.86 -1.20
C SER A 786 -17.44 25.42 -1.72
N ALA A 787 -16.63 25.17 -2.75
CA ALA A 787 -16.23 23.82 -3.14
C ALA A 787 -15.36 23.23 -2.02
N GLY A 788 -15.98 22.80 -0.92
CA GLY A 788 -15.35 22.24 0.27
C GLY A 788 -15.19 20.72 0.20
N GLN A 789 -14.36 20.17 1.09
CA GLN A 789 -14.05 18.74 1.21
C GLN A 789 -15.31 17.90 1.53
N ALA A 790 -15.19 16.57 1.34
CA ALA A 790 -16.28 15.64 1.64
C ALA A 790 -16.77 15.77 3.10
N ALA A 791 -18.09 15.74 3.31
CA ALA A 791 -18.69 15.84 4.64
C ALA A 791 -18.47 14.57 5.49
N VAL A 792 -18.39 13.42 4.82
CA VAL A 792 -18.20 12.09 5.42
C VAL A 792 -16.99 11.41 4.77
N GLN A 793 -16.08 10.91 5.59
CA GLN A 793 -14.95 10.10 5.15
C GLN A 793 -15.11 8.68 5.67
N ILE A 794 -15.02 7.70 4.77
CA ILE A 794 -15.23 6.28 5.07
C ILE A 794 -13.99 5.49 4.66
N ILE A 795 -13.43 4.75 5.61
CA ILE A 795 -12.36 3.77 5.38
C ILE A 795 -12.96 2.39 5.65
N ALA A 796 -12.87 1.48 4.68
CA ALA A 796 -13.40 0.12 4.80
C ALA A 796 -12.34 -0.91 4.40
N GLU A 797 -11.95 -1.77 5.32
CA GLU A 797 -10.93 -2.79 5.12
C GLU A 797 -11.48 -4.18 5.45
N GLU A 798 -11.26 -5.14 4.56
CA GLU A 798 -11.57 -6.56 4.74
C GLU A 798 -13.01 -6.83 5.20
N SER A 799 -13.94 -5.96 4.80
CA SER A 799 -15.33 -5.97 5.27
C SER A 799 -16.28 -6.61 4.26
N LEU A 800 -17.38 -7.17 4.76
CA LEU A 800 -18.38 -7.87 3.97
C LEU A 800 -19.71 -7.12 3.96
N PHE A 801 -20.24 -6.86 2.77
CA PHE A 801 -21.48 -6.13 2.55
C PHE A 801 -22.52 -7.02 1.84
N LEU A 802 -23.68 -7.21 2.47
CA LEU A 802 -24.74 -8.08 1.99
C LEU A 802 -26.12 -7.60 2.45
N PRO A 803 -27.23 -8.01 1.82
CA PRO A 803 -28.56 -7.65 2.29
C PRO A 803 -28.94 -8.40 3.58
N ALA A 804 -29.75 -7.77 4.42
CA ALA A 804 -30.38 -8.46 5.55
C ALA A 804 -31.27 -9.60 5.05
N PRO A 805 -31.27 -10.77 5.73
CA PRO A 805 -32.22 -11.84 5.45
C PRO A 805 -33.67 -11.36 5.51
N SER A 806 -34.52 -11.93 4.66
CA SER A 806 -35.94 -11.66 4.59
C SER A 806 -36.64 -12.02 5.90
N SER A 807 -37.63 -11.21 6.28
CA SER A 807 -38.42 -11.46 7.48
C SER A 807 -39.46 -12.54 7.18
N SER A 808 -39.29 -13.71 7.78
CA SER A 808 -40.22 -14.84 7.63
C SER A 808 -40.41 -15.56 8.96
N ALA A 809 -41.64 -16.02 9.20
CA ALA A 809 -42.02 -16.72 10.43
C ALA A 809 -41.43 -18.14 10.53
N THR A 810 -41.08 -18.76 9.39
CA THR A 810 -40.63 -20.16 9.32
C THR A 810 -39.16 -20.29 8.90
N ARG A 811 -38.74 -19.60 7.82
CA ARG A 811 -37.37 -19.60 7.30
C ARG A 811 -37.07 -18.30 6.59
N SER A 812 -35.92 -17.71 6.90
CA SER A 812 -35.41 -16.52 6.22
C SER A 812 -34.53 -16.91 5.03
N ASP A 813 -34.34 -15.99 4.09
CA ASP A 813 -33.43 -16.14 2.96
C ASP A 813 -32.87 -14.78 2.51
N PHE A 814 -31.86 -14.78 1.64
CA PHE A 814 -31.30 -13.54 1.07
C PHE A 814 -32.06 -13.09 -0.19
N SER A 815 -33.40 -13.04 -0.11
CA SER A 815 -34.25 -12.64 -1.25
C SER A 815 -34.40 -11.13 -1.42
N LYS A 816 -34.10 -10.34 -0.38
CA LYS A 816 -34.13 -8.87 -0.43
C LYS A 816 -32.88 -8.31 -1.11
N THR A 817 -33.00 -7.10 -1.62
CA THR A 817 -31.87 -6.29 -2.10
C THR A 817 -31.57 -5.18 -1.11
N ALA A 818 -30.30 -4.79 -1.01
CA ALA A 818 -29.84 -3.63 -0.23
C ALA A 818 -28.85 -2.80 -1.06
N SER A 819 -28.45 -1.66 -0.52
CA SER A 819 -27.49 -0.77 -1.19
C SER A 819 -26.36 -0.34 -0.26
N LEU A 820 -25.21 0.05 -0.81
CA LEU A 820 -24.13 0.65 -0.03
C LEU A 820 -24.58 2.02 0.49
N ILE A 821 -25.11 2.86 -0.39
CA ILE A 821 -25.51 4.23 -0.08
C ILE A 821 -26.96 4.50 -0.50
N SER A 822 -27.70 5.18 0.36
CA SER A 822 -28.97 5.83 0.03
C SER A 822 -28.81 7.35 0.18
N ALA A 823 -29.15 8.09 -0.87
CA ALA A 823 -29.14 9.56 -0.92
C ALA A 823 -30.42 10.08 -1.60
N SER A 824 -30.85 11.30 -1.26
CA SER A 824 -32.05 11.91 -1.84
C SER A 824 -31.89 12.10 -3.37
N LYS A 825 -32.96 11.87 -4.13
CA LYS A 825 -32.97 11.96 -5.61
C LYS A 825 -32.53 13.32 -6.18
N SER A 826 -32.54 14.38 -5.36
CA SER A 826 -32.12 15.73 -5.72
C SER A 826 -30.62 15.99 -5.56
N SER A 827 -29.90 15.10 -4.88
CA SER A 827 -28.47 15.28 -4.63
C SER A 827 -27.63 14.22 -5.33
N THR A 828 -26.59 14.66 -6.02
CA THR A 828 -25.55 13.75 -6.50
C THR A 828 -24.67 13.38 -5.31
N PRO A 829 -24.57 12.09 -4.90
CA PRO A 829 -23.72 11.67 -3.79
C PRO A 829 -22.22 11.99 -4.00
N ARG A 830 -21.83 12.40 -5.21
CA ARG A 830 -20.48 12.75 -5.65
C ARG A 830 -19.79 13.88 -4.86
N GLN A 831 -20.49 14.67 -4.05
CA GLN A 831 -19.89 15.83 -3.38
C GLN A 831 -19.80 15.72 -1.86
N GLY A 832 -20.37 14.67 -1.24
CA GLY A 832 -20.48 14.59 0.22
C GLY A 832 -19.70 13.45 0.90
N ILE A 833 -19.25 12.45 0.15
CA ILE A 833 -18.66 11.21 0.71
C ILE A 833 -17.32 10.92 0.03
N GLU A 834 -16.29 10.69 0.83
CA GLU A 834 -15.01 10.12 0.41
C GLU A 834 -14.94 8.67 0.88
N TRP A 835 -14.60 7.74 -0.04
CA TRP A 835 -14.57 6.30 0.24
C TRP A 835 -13.19 5.72 -0.07
N TRP A 836 -12.62 5.01 0.89
CA TRP A 836 -11.32 4.34 0.79
C TRP A 836 -11.45 2.87 1.21
N GLY A 837 -11.56 1.98 0.23
CA GLY A 837 -11.74 0.53 0.38
C GLY A 837 -10.45 -0.28 0.17
N ASN A 838 -10.25 -1.37 0.91
CA ASN A 838 -9.31 -2.43 0.56
C ASN A 838 -9.92 -3.80 0.86
N SER A 839 -9.85 -4.71 -0.11
CA SER A 839 -10.20 -6.12 0.09
C SER A 839 -11.64 -6.32 0.61
N ASN A 840 -12.59 -5.48 0.20
CA ASN A 840 -13.99 -5.61 0.62
C ASN A 840 -14.77 -6.55 -0.28
N GLY A 841 -15.74 -7.26 0.30
CA GLY A 841 -16.62 -8.19 -0.41
C GLY A 841 -18.05 -7.69 -0.52
N TYR A 842 -18.61 -7.78 -1.73
CA TYR A 842 -19.98 -7.35 -2.02
C TYR A 842 -20.79 -8.51 -2.59
N MET A 843 -21.96 -8.80 -2.02
CA MET A 843 -22.91 -9.77 -2.59
C MET A 843 -23.68 -9.16 -3.76
N VAL A 844 -22.99 -8.94 -4.88
CA VAL A 844 -23.47 -8.14 -6.03
C VAL A 844 -24.75 -8.65 -6.71
N GLU A 845 -25.18 -9.89 -6.46
CA GLU A 845 -26.48 -10.38 -6.95
C GLU A 845 -27.66 -9.67 -6.31
N ARG A 846 -27.45 -9.12 -5.11
CA ARG A 846 -28.48 -8.55 -4.25
C ARG A 846 -28.04 -7.27 -3.55
N PHE A 847 -26.85 -6.77 -3.86
CA PHE A 847 -26.29 -5.59 -3.23
C PHE A 847 -25.85 -4.58 -4.30
N ASN A 848 -26.45 -3.39 -4.25
CA ASN A 848 -26.19 -2.30 -5.19
C ASN A 848 -25.26 -1.26 -4.57
N VAL A 849 -24.58 -0.45 -5.38
CA VAL A 849 -23.81 0.69 -4.85
C VAL A 849 -24.74 1.80 -4.35
N ILE A 850 -25.75 2.17 -5.15
CA ILE A 850 -26.74 3.20 -4.81
C ILE A 850 -28.15 2.62 -4.82
N ASP A 851 -28.98 3.08 -3.89
CA ASP A 851 -30.42 2.84 -3.88
C ASP A 851 -31.12 3.52 -5.07
N ARG A 852 -31.30 2.77 -6.16
CA ARG A 852 -32.08 3.23 -7.32
C ARG A 852 -33.54 2.87 -7.10
N ALA A 853 -34.32 3.84 -6.62
CA ALA A 853 -35.78 3.74 -6.53
C ALA A 853 -36.40 3.61 -7.94
N GLY A 854 -36.43 2.39 -8.48
CA GLY A 854 -37.03 2.06 -9.76
C GLY A 854 -36.52 0.76 -10.39
N GLY A 855 -36.87 -0.40 -9.81
CA GLY A 855 -37.15 -1.67 -10.49
C GLY A 855 -36.24 -2.20 -11.62
N SER A 856 -35.06 -1.64 -11.85
CA SER A 856 -34.10 -2.17 -12.82
C SER A 856 -33.52 -3.44 -12.24
N SER A 857 -33.84 -4.57 -12.87
CA SER A 857 -33.25 -5.88 -12.58
C SER A 857 -31.72 -5.77 -12.43
N PRO A 858 -31.06 -6.53 -11.52
CA PRO A 858 -29.61 -6.52 -11.30
C PRO A 858 -28.79 -7.12 -12.49
N GLY A 859 -29.24 -6.91 -13.72
CA GLY A 859 -28.65 -7.41 -14.95
C GLY A 859 -28.93 -6.47 -16.12
N ALA A 860 -28.16 -5.39 -16.22
CA ALA A 860 -27.78 -4.71 -17.48
C ALA A 860 -26.76 -3.59 -17.16
N GLU A 861 -25.48 -3.98 -17.10
CA GLU A 861 -24.25 -3.20 -17.37
C GLU A 861 -24.22 -1.71 -16.99
N LYS A 862 -23.98 -1.44 -15.71
CA LYS A 862 -22.62 -1.07 -15.30
C LYS A 862 -22.16 -2.11 -14.28
N GLU A 863 -20.98 -2.68 -14.46
CA GLU A 863 -20.34 -3.49 -13.41
C GLU A 863 -20.32 -2.70 -12.10
N PHE A 864 -20.59 -3.34 -10.96
CA PHE A 864 -20.57 -2.72 -9.62
C PHE A 864 -19.33 -1.83 -9.44
N SER A 865 -18.19 -2.35 -9.89
CA SER A 865 -16.89 -1.69 -10.01
C SER A 865 -16.92 -0.36 -10.76
N ALA A 866 -17.57 -0.32 -11.92
CA ALA A 866 -17.69 0.90 -12.72
C ALA A 866 -18.61 1.94 -12.06
N GLU A 867 -19.61 1.51 -11.28
CA GLU A 867 -20.44 2.43 -10.48
C GLU A 867 -19.66 2.98 -9.28
N MET A 868 -18.93 2.14 -8.54
CA MET A 868 -18.00 2.57 -7.48
C MET A 868 -16.98 3.58 -8.01
N ALA A 869 -16.30 3.25 -9.11
CA ALA A 869 -15.31 4.12 -9.73
C ALA A 869 -15.92 5.46 -10.20
N SER A 870 -17.14 5.44 -10.73
CA SER A 870 -17.83 6.64 -11.16
C SER A 870 -18.27 7.56 -10.00
N LEU A 871 -18.36 7.04 -8.77
CA LEU A 871 -18.83 7.79 -7.61
C LEU A 871 -17.68 8.32 -6.76
N PHE A 872 -16.68 7.48 -6.51
CA PHE A 872 -15.58 7.77 -5.57
C PHE A 872 -14.20 7.84 -6.24
N GLY A 873 -14.09 7.50 -7.53
CA GLY A 873 -12.83 7.44 -8.29
C GLY A 873 -12.33 6.01 -8.50
N GLU A 874 -11.41 5.82 -9.46
CA GLU A 874 -10.93 4.47 -9.85
C GLU A 874 -10.23 3.71 -8.71
N GLU A 875 -9.68 4.43 -7.72
CA GLU A 875 -9.00 3.86 -6.55
C GLU A 875 -9.90 3.78 -5.31
N ALA A 876 -11.22 3.84 -5.49
CA ALA A 876 -12.19 3.75 -4.40
C ALA A 876 -12.03 2.47 -3.59
N ASP A 877 -11.81 1.33 -4.24
CA ASP A 877 -11.51 0.06 -3.58
C ASP A 877 -10.41 -0.69 -4.34
N LEU A 878 -9.24 -0.85 -3.72
CA LEU A 878 -8.03 -1.37 -4.38
C LEU A 878 -8.08 -2.89 -4.64
N HIS A 879 -8.97 -3.62 -3.97
CA HIS A 879 -9.11 -5.05 -4.17
C HIS A 879 -10.55 -5.52 -3.91
N GLU A 880 -11.53 -4.90 -4.58
CA GLU A 880 -12.92 -5.29 -4.39
C GLU A 880 -13.24 -6.71 -4.91
N LEU A 881 -13.98 -7.48 -4.11
CA LEU A 881 -14.65 -8.70 -4.56
C LEU A 881 -16.07 -8.35 -4.99
N SER A 882 -16.20 -8.00 -6.28
CA SER A 882 -17.47 -7.64 -6.93
C SER A 882 -17.97 -8.71 -7.92
N SER A 883 -17.32 -9.88 -7.99
CA SER A 883 -17.75 -10.95 -8.90
C SER A 883 -18.96 -11.72 -8.37
N ARG A 884 -19.93 -12.02 -9.23
CA ARG A 884 -21.05 -12.92 -8.89
C ARG A 884 -20.53 -14.28 -8.39
N GLY A 885 -21.13 -14.80 -7.33
CA GLY A 885 -20.74 -16.02 -6.63
C GLY A 885 -19.48 -15.84 -5.76
N GLY A 886 -18.94 -14.62 -5.66
CA GLY A 886 -17.77 -14.34 -4.84
C GLY A 886 -18.04 -14.53 -3.35
N VAL A 887 -19.23 -14.12 -2.90
CA VAL A 887 -19.71 -14.25 -1.53
C VAL A 887 -20.80 -15.32 -1.47
N ILE A 888 -20.51 -16.44 -0.80
CA ILE A 888 -21.47 -17.53 -0.59
C ILE A 888 -21.38 -17.98 0.85
N PHE A 889 -22.53 -18.13 1.50
CA PHE A 889 -22.61 -18.68 2.85
C PHE A 889 -22.75 -20.21 2.83
N GLN A 890 -22.19 -20.86 3.85
CA GLN A 890 -22.28 -22.30 4.05
C GLN A 890 -23.74 -22.74 4.23
N GLU A 891 -24.53 -21.96 4.97
CA GLU A 891 -25.96 -22.19 5.15
C GLU A 891 -26.78 -21.25 4.28
N GLN A 892 -27.50 -21.80 3.28
CA GLN A 892 -28.44 -21.02 2.47
C GLN A 892 -29.87 -21.02 3.01
N LYS A 893 -30.19 -21.95 3.91
CA LYS A 893 -31.52 -22.07 4.53
C LYS A 893 -31.44 -21.56 5.95
N LEU A 894 -31.70 -20.28 6.13
CA LEU A 894 -31.56 -19.61 7.41
C LEU A 894 -32.78 -19.87 8.32
N PRO A 895 -32.58 -19.90 9.65
CA PRO A 895 -33.69 -19.91 10.60
C PRO A 895 -34.50 -18.59 10.51
N PRO A 896 -35.65 -18.50 11.17
CA PRO A 896 -36.38 -17.23 11.32
C PRO A 896 -35.46 -16.12 11.82
N LEU A 897 -35.65 -14.90 11.31
CA LEU A 897 -34.78 -13.74 11.54
C LEU A 897 -34.44 -13.50 13.03
N VAL A 898 -35.41 -13.66 13.93
CA VAL A 898 -35.26 -13.47 15.40
C VAL A 898 -34.35 -14.54 16.05
N LYS A 899 -34.09 -15.64 15.35
CA LYS A 899 -33.25 -16.76 15.80
C LYS A 899 -31.89 -16.80 15.11
N LEU A 900 -31.57 -15.84 14.25
CA LEU A 900 -30.25 -15.77 13.63
C LEU A 900 -29.17 -15.65 14.70
N GLN A 901 -28.07 -16.31 14.41
CA GLN A 901 -26.81 -16.31 15.16
C GLN A 901 -25.68 -16.00 14.19
N PRO A 902 -24.52 -15.51 14.66
CA PRO A 902 -23.37 -15.24 13.82
C PRO A 902 -23.00 -16.39 12.89
N THR A 903 -22.98 -17.64 13.35
CA THR A 903 -22.60 -18.82 12.53
C THR A 903 -23.39 -18.99 11.23
N HIS A 904 -24.60 -18.43 11.13
CA HIS A 904 -25.37 -18.47 9.88
C HIS A 904 -24.79 -17.56 8.77
N PHE A 905 -23.82 -16.70 9.11
CA PHE A 905 -23.04 -15.87 8.20
C PHE A 905 -21.67 -16.48 7.90
N GLN A 906 -21.44 -17.75 8.27
CA GLN A 906 -20.21 -18.46 7.92
C GLN A 906 -20.09 -18.58 6.40
N LEU A 907 -18.97 -18.11 5.86
CA LEU A 907 -18.65 -18.24 4.44
C LEU A 907 -18.42 -19.71 4.08
N LEU A 908 -18.85 -20.09 2.88
CA LEU A 908 -18.53 -21.38 2.28
C LEU A 908 -17.00 -21.41 2.02
N PRO A 909 -16.25 -22.40 2.53
CA PRO A 909 -14.77 -22.40 2.42
C PRO A 909 -14.23 -22.34 0.99
N THR A 910 -15.02 -22.76 0.00
CA THR A 910 -14.65 -22.75 -1.42
C THR A 910 -15.04 -21.46 -2.15
N CYS A 911 -15.72 -20.51 -1.50
CA CYS A 911 -16.05 -19.22 -2.12
C CYS A 911 -14.84 -18.29 -2.08
N LYS A 912 -14.77 -17.33 -3.01
CA LYS A 912 -13.64 -16.40 -3.10
C LYS A 912 -13.47 -15.57 -1.83
N ALA A 913 -14.58 -15.13 -1.23
CA ALA A 913 -14.57 -14.32 -0.02
C ALA A 913 -13.91 -15.02 1.18
N ALA A 914 -13.79 -16.35 1.18
CA ALA A 914 -13.14 -17.09 2.26
C ALA A 914 -11.61 -16.96 2.26
N THR A 915 -11.00 -16.50 1.16
CA THR A 915 -9.55 -16.34 1.01
C THR A 915 -9.16 -15.06 0.27
N TRP A 916 -10.01 -14.04 0.29
CA TRP A 916 -9.85 -12.85 -0.56
C TRP A 916 -8.93 -11.79 0.03
N SER A 917 -8.70 -11.78 1.35
CA SER A 917 -7.80 -10.78 1.93
C SER A 917 -6.36 -10.98 1.45
N ASP A 918 -5.50 -9.98 1.65
CA ASP A 918 -4.09 -10.04 1.28
C ASP A 918 -3.36 -11.22 1.96
N MET A 919 -3.84 -11.62 3.14
CA MET A 919 -3.34 -12.77 3.91
C MET A 919 -4.08 -14.09 3.61
N GLN A 920 -4.91 -14.13 2.57
CA GLN A 920 -5.78 -15.26 2.21
C GLN A 920 -6.73 -15.66 3.34
N GLN A 921 -7.21 -14.68 4.12
CA GLN A 921 -8.16 -14.89 5.19
C GLN A 921 -9.60 -14.57 4.73
N PRO A 922 -10.62 -15.08 5.45
CA PRO A 922 -12.01 -14.76 5.17
C PRO A 922 -12.31 -13.27 5.40
N LEU A 923 -13.10 -12.68 4.50
CA LEU A 923 -13.62 -11.33 4.66
C LEU A 923 -14.76 -11.27 5.69
N GLY A 924 -14.91 -10.09 6.32
CA GLY A 924 -15.94 -9.82 7.31
C GLY A 924 -15.61 -10.34 8.70
N ALA A 925 -16.56 -10.21 9.63
CA ALA A 925 -16.38 -10.65 11.01
C ALA A 925 -16.28 -12.18 11.12
N ASP A 926 -15.40 -12.68 11.98
CA ASP A 926 -15.30 -14.11 12.28
C ASP A 926 -16.54 -14.59 13.04
N PRO A 927 -17.44 -15.37 12.39
CA PRO A 927 -18.68 -15.79 13.02
C PRO A 927 -18.47 -16.79 14.14
N VAL A 928 -17.37 -17.56 14.12
CA VAL A 928 -17.05 -18.55 15.15
C VAL A 928 -16.55 -17.86 16.41
N VAL A 929 -15.72 -16.81 16.28
CA VAL A 929 -15.29 -15.99 17.42
C VAL A 929 -16.50 -15.32 18.07
N LEU A 930 -17.33 -14.66 17.27
CA LEU A 930 -18.58 -14.05 17.76
C LEU A 930 -19.51 -15.09 18.39
N GLN A 931 -19.63 -16.28 17.79
CA GLN A 931 -20.42 -17.36 18.36
C GLN A 931 -19.83 -17.88 19.67
N LYS A 932 -18.51 -18.01 19.83
CA LYS A 932 -17.90 -18.40 21.12
C LYS A 932 -18.17 -17.36 22.21
N ILE A 933 -18.13 -16.09 21.85
CA ILE A 933 -18.55 -15.00 22.73
C ILE A 933 -20.02 -15.21 23.16
N ILE A 934 -20.89 -15.72 22.28
CA ILE A 934 -22.29 -16.08 22.58
C ILE A 934 -22.45 -17.44 23.31
N GLU A 935 -21.70 -18.49 22.97
CA GLU A 935 -21.89 -19.89 23.41
C GLU A 935 -21.17 -20.22 24.69
N GLY A 936 -20.07 -19.51 24.97
CA GLY A 936 -19.59 -19.33 26.34
C GLY A 936 -20.70 -18.81 27.27
N ARG A 937 -21.89 -18.46 26.74
CA ARG A 937 -23.11 -18.03 27.45
C ARG A 937 -24.33 -18.98 27.30
N GLN A 938 -24.37 -19.97 26.38
CA GLN A 938 -25.61 -20.76 26.09
C GLN A 938 -25.56 -22.28 26.38
N ASN A 939 -24.40 -22.90 26.55
CA ASN A 939 -24.33 -24.36 26.74
C ASN A 939 -24.71 -24.79 28.17
N GLN A 940 -26.01 -24.74 28.52
CA GLN A 940 -26.66 -25.72 29.41
C GLN A 940 -28.20 -25.59 29.58
N GLU A 941 -28.92 -24.74 28.85
CA GLU A 941 -30.41 -24.71 28.94
C GLU A 941 -31.11 -26.02 28.46
N LYS A 942 -30.38 -26.95 27.83
CA LYS A 942 -30.95 -28.20 27.27
C LYS A 942 -30.76 -29.47 28.14
N SER A 943 -30.05 -29.45 29.27
CA SER A 943 -29.88 -30.68 30.08
C SER A 943 -30.99 -30.94 31.12
N GLY A 944 -31.91 -29.99 31.34
CA GLY A 944 -32.91 -30.07 32.43
C GLY A 944 -34.23 -30.80 32.15
N ARG A 945 -34.41 -31.48 31.00
CA ARG A 945 -35.63 -32.27 30.71
C ARG A 945 -35.31 -33.74 30.47
N ILE A 946 -34.78 -34.40 31.51
CA ILE A 946 -34.95 -35.85 31.64
C ILE A 946 -36.40 -36.10 32.03
N LYS A 947 -37.11 -36.81 31.13
CA LYS A 947 -38.45 -37.36 31.34
C LYS A 947 -38.52 -38.05 32.70
N ARG A 948 -39.34 -37.55 33.62
CA ARG A 948 -39.91 -38.41 34.67
C ARG A 948 -41.00 -39.25 34.02
N ALA A 949 -40.62 -40.44 33.61
CA ALA A 949 -41.55 -41.55 33.48
C ALA A 949 -41.69 -42.18 34.87
N PHE A 950 -42.93 -42.12 35.38
CA PHE A 950 -43.62 -42.82 36.45
C PHE A 950 -44.41 -41.85 37.32
#